data_AF-A0A2D6D1N3-F1
#
_entry.id   AF-A0A2D6D1N3-F1
#
_cell.length_a   1.000
_cell.length_b   1.000
_cell.length_c   1.000
_cell.angle_alpha   90.00
_cell.angle_beta   90.00
_cell.angle_gamma   90.00
#
_symmetry.space_group_name_H-M   'P 1'
#
loop_
_entity.id
_entity.type
_entity.pdbx_description
1 polymer ?
#
loop_
_entity_poly.entity_id
_entity_poly.type
_entity_poly.pdbx_seq_one_letter_code
_entity_poly.pdbx_strand_id
1 'polypeptide(L)'
;MSRILPDVDMPHLPDGTPVDLITSLSGLPTRMNFGVVREALMGRIAKAEGQAAVVPPFQAPRDAELRERLADAGLPEDGMEILTTDKTRLLRPSTVGWVYWGRTHHIARNKLHVADREAAAQSPGEKEYAALSEAEAYEVVSELYNTSATDREDNDTLAARVAAGPVRQAGPPSPTFVDLALRLGAAGIRAEIHGETLTFGFGEPEGPSLRLARPVPHPYLPDHDLDEVGVFEQLPEYHALTEANDRLARMVESNAPDPLVTAASAQLDTRVREFFEALLRPHHIQFGARPLFCARTVIAPGRDIGFDQVGLADEIAWTLFGPLVIRELGGEEEVRGRSRLATQVLDKVMAQSWVVVYRASMMPTPFVAFRPLRSRDRTMRLHPLVCEVMDLDFDGDQAGVFLPITEDGQRDAGKRLALVAHLSRDPGLIRALCPKMDAMFGLASLGLSPQGRDEISELAGTEVATDGEIVTQRTLTDALRKILNREGAQEALEASQRLMWRGFRVAHESGASMSPFLGATLARPPEPEGDRPEQWDAYAEEILGWMNSQRAFTDNDLGPVSLMLHSGARGNIYRAAQLVGAFGNVVDVHKRLVPIRHGWREGLTPEEVFARVAGSRRGIAEAVLRSETLSRNIRRNAMPTGHGVLARARRAEHPGVVFARAADRGECDPLEDVSSRLWVGLGATR
;
A
#
# COMPACT_ATOMS: atom_id res chain seq x y z
N MET A 1 -19.42 -2.40 -0.64
CA MET A 1 -18.20 -3.18 -0.35
C MET A 1 -18.56 -4.65 -0.24
N SER A 2 -17.80 -5.52 -0.90
CA SER A 2 -18.17 -6.90 -1.27
C SER A 2 -18.24 -7.85 -0.07
N ARG A 3 -19.32 -7.73 0.68
CA ARG A 3 -19.82 -8.78 1.56
C ARG A 3 -20.89 -9.54 0.79
N ILE A 4 -20.86 -10.86 0.88
CA ILE A 4 -22.01 -11.67 0.48
C ILE A 4 -23.01 -11.52 1.61
N LEU A 5 -24.14 -10.89 1.31
CA LEU A 5 -25.27 -10.77 2.23
C LEU A 5 -26.31 -11.83 1.85
N PRO A 6 -27.11 -12.31 2.81
CA PRO A 6 -28.33 -13.03 2.51
C PRO A 6 -29.23 -12.20 1.58
N ASP A 7 -29.97 -12.85 0.68
CA ASP A 7 -30.88 -12.18 -0.27
C ASP A 7 -31.86 -11.22 0.43
N VAL A 8 -32.32 -11.59 1.64
CA VAL A 8 -33.24 -10.76 2.44
C VAL A 8 -32.65 -9.40 2.84
N ASP A 9 -31.32 -9.32 3.00
CA ASP A 9 -30.61 -8.10 3.37
C ASP A 9 -30.21 -7.27 2.13
N MET A 10 -30.44 -7.77 0.92
CA MET A 10 -30.17 -7.05 -0.32
C MET A 10 -31.34 -6.12 -0.70
N PRO A 11 -31.09 -5.03 -1.43
CA PRO A 11 -32.16 -4.26 -2.05
C PRO A 11 -32.97 -5.10 -3.03
N HIS A 12 -34.29 -4.94 -3.02
CA HIS A 12 -35.21 -5.66 -3.89
C HIS A 12 -35.84 -4.71 -4.91
N LEU A 13 -36.00 -5.21 -6.13
CA LEU A 13 -36.80 -4.61 -7.19
C LEU A 13 -38.29 -4.56 -6.79
N PRO A 14 -39.12 -3.75 -7.48
CA PRO A 14 -40.56 -3.68 -7.22
C PRO A 14 -41.29 -5.04 -7.32
N ASP A 15 -40.76 -5.97 -8.09
CA ASP A 15 -41.29 -7.34 -8.24
C ASP A 15 -40.81 -8.32 -7.16
N GLY A 16 -39.99 -7.85 -6.21
CA GLY A 16 -39.42 -8.67 -5.14
C GLY A 16 -38.16 -9.44 -5.53
N THR A 17 -37.57 -9.19 -6.68
CA THR A 17 -36.28 -9.79 -7.06
C THR A 17 -35.14 -9.11 -6.29
N PRO A 18 -34.29 -9.85 -5.56
CA PRO A 18 -33.12 -9.28 -4.88
C PRO A 18 -32.05 -8.88 -5.89
N VAL A 19 -31.31 -7.81 -5.59
CA VAL A 19 -30.13 -7.39 -6.35
C VAL A 19 -28.92 -8.23 -5.94
N ASP A 20 -28.21 -8.84 -6.89
CA ASP A 20 -27.04 -9.68 -6.62
C ASP A 20 -25.76 -8.89 -6.31
N LEU A 21 -25.58 -7.73 -6.96
CA LEU A 21 -24.37 -6.91 -6.87
C LEU A 21 -24.72 -5.43 -6.79
N ILE A 22 -24.14 -4.75 -5.79
CA ILE A 22 -24.29 -3.31 -5.61
C ILE A 22 -22.94 -2.63 -5.85
N THR A 23 -22.94 -1.63 -6.72
CA THR A 23 -21.80 -0.76 -6.95
C THR A 23 -22.03 0.58 -6.27
N SER A 24 -20.98 1.16 -5.68
CA SER A 24 -21.11 2.48 -5.05
C SER A 24 -21.09 3.59 -6.09
N LEU A 25 -21.90 4.63 -5.87
CA LEU A 25 -21.92 5.82 -6.72
C LEU A 25 -20.52 6.44 -6.86
N SER A 26 -19.76 6.50 -5.77
CA SER A 26 -18.39 7.06 -5.78
C SER A 26 -17.40 6.27 -6.63
N GLY A 27 -17.66 4.97 -6.85
CA GLY A 27 -16.85 4.11 -7.71
C GLY A 27 -17.09 4.34 -9.20
N LEU A 28 -18.30 4.77 -9.58
CA LEU A 28 -18.71 4.89 -10.98
C LEU A 28 -17.81 5.85 -11.77
N PRO A 29 -17.63 7.15 -11.44
CA PRO A 29 -16.86 8.06 -12.30
C PRO A 29 -15.35 7.77 -12.43
N THR A 30 -14.80 6.88 -11.60
CA THR A 30 -13.33 6.68 -11.50
C THR A 30 -12.85 5.30 -11.87
N ARG A 31 -13.63 4.24 -11.65
CA ARG A 31 -13.23 2.84 -11.89
C ARG A 31 -14.15 2.09 -12.86
N MET A 32 -15.40 2.53 -13.02
CA MET A 32 -16.34 1.89 -13.96
C MET A 32 -16.69 2.86 -15.08
N ASN A 33 -16.55 2.45 -16.33
CA ASN A 33 -16.94 3.32 -17.43
C ASN A 33 -18.46 3.54 -17.40
N PHE A 34 -18.93 4.72 -17.83
CA PHE A 34 -20.37 5.00 -18.01
C PHE A 34 -21.07 3.92 -18.86
N GLY A 35 -20.32 3.24 -19.73
CA GLY A 35 -20.75 2.06 -20.46
C GLY A 35 -21.34 0.93 -19.59
N VAL A 36 -20.88 0.74 -18.34
CA VAL A 36 -21.47 -0.27 -17.43
C VAL A 36 -22.88 0.12 -16.98
N VAL A 37 -23.14 1.43 -16.79
CA VAL A 37 -24.48 1.94 -16.48
C VAL A 37 -25.42 1.73 -17.67
N ARG A 38 -24.93 1.98 -18.89
CA ARG A 38 -25.66 1.70 -20.13
C ARG A 38 -25.86 0.21 -20.38
N GLU A 39 -24.88 -0.63 -20.04
CA GLU A 39 -24.99 -2.09 -20.13
C GLU A 39 -26.07 -2.60 -19.17
N ALA A 40 -26.11 -2.11 -17.94
CA ALA A 40 -27.17 -2.45 -17.00
C ALA A 40 -28.55 -2.09 -17.56
N LEU A 41 -28.71 -0.87 -18.10
CA LEU A 41 -29.96 -0.46 -18.74
C LEU A 41 -30.34 -1.37 -19.91
N MET A 42 -29.39 -1.65 -20.81
CA MET A 42 -29.61 -2.53 -21.95
C MET A 42 -29.96 -3.96 -21.53
N GLY A 43 -29.30 -4.49 -20.49
CA GLY A 43 -29.63 -5.79 -19.91
C GLY A 43 -31.01 -5.81 -19.27
N ARG A 44 -31.44 -4.70 -18.66
CA ARG A 44 -32.79 -4.54 -18.11
C ARG A 44 -33.85 -4.56 -19.21
N ILE A 45 -33.64 -3.84 -20.30
CA ILE A 45 -34.51 -3.84 -21.49
C ILE A 45 -34.55 -5.24 -22.12
N ALA A 46 -33.39 -5.83 -22.40
CA ALA A 46 -33.25 -7.17 -22.98
C ALA A 46 -34.01 -8.23 -22.16
N LYS A 47 -33.94 -8.15 -20.83
CA LYS A 47 -34.67 -9.03 -19.94
C LYS A 47 -36.19 -8.87 -20.06
N ALA A 48 -36.68 -7.63 -20.18
CA ALA A 48 -38.11 -7.35 -20.34
C ALA A 48 -38.63 -7.77 -21.72
N GLU A 49 -37.84 -7.58 -22.78
CA GLU A 49 -38.17 -7.99 -24.15
C GLU A 49 -38.03 -9.51 -24.36
N GLY A 50 -37.30 -10.21 -23.48
CA GLY A 50 -36.98 -11.64 -23.64
C GLY A 50 -36.01 -11.93 -24.78
N GLN A 51 -35.24 -10.93 -25.23
CA GLN A 51 -34.30 -11.03 -26.34
C GLN A 51 -32.91 -10.55 -25.93
N ALA A 52 -31.86 -11.17 -26.48
CA ALA A 52 -30.49 -10.72 -26.20
C ALA A 52 -30.22 -9.36 -26.87
N ALA A 53 -29.66 -8.42 -26.10
CA ALA A 53 -29.10 -7.19 -26.65
C ALA A 53 -27.68 -7.42 -27.15
N VAL A 54 -27.39 -6.98 -28.37
CA VAL A 54 -26.04 -6.95 -28.94
C VAL A 54 -25.69 -5.50 -29.24
N VAL A 55 -24.60 -5.00 -28.65
CA VAL A 55 -24.08 -3.66 -28.89
C VAL A 55 -22.70 -3.80 -29.55
N PRO A 56 -22.60 -3.69 -30.89
CA PRO A 56 -21.31 -3.72 -31.56
C PRO A 56 -20.42 -2.57 -31.08
N PRO A 57 -19.08 -2.75 -31.10
CA PRO A 57 -18.16 -1.67 -30.78
C PRO A 57 -18.46 -0.41 -31.60
N PHE A 58 -18.50 0.74 -30.93
CA PHE A 58 -18.79 2.05 -31.54
C PHE A 58 -20.22 2.21 -32.12
N GLN A 59 -21.14 1.30 -31.80
CA GLN A 59 -22.55 1.36 -32.24
C GLN A 59 -23.50 1.34 -31.04
N ALA A 60 -23.21 2.17 -30.02
CA ALA A 60 -24.09 2.29 -28.87
C ALA A 60 -25.43 2.96 -29.26
N PRO A 61 -26.58 2.45 -28.79
CA PRO A 61 -27.88 3.08 -29.02
C PRO A 61 -27.93 4.51 -28.48
N ARG A 62 -28.69 5.37 -29.17
CA ARG A 62 -28.89 6.76 -28.72
C ARG A 62 -29.93 6.85 -27.61
N ASP A 63 -29.94 7.96 -26.87
CA ASP A 63 -30.90 8.19 -25.78
C ASP A 63 -32.37 8.00 -26.21
N ALA A 64 -32.74 8.54 -27.37
CA ALA A 64 -34.12 8.46 -27.86
C ALA A 64 -34.56 7.01 -28.10
N GLU A 65 -33.70 6.21 -28.74
CA GLU A 65 -33.95 4.79 -29.00
C GLU A 65 -34.09 4.00 -27.69
N LEU A 66 -33.23 4.28 -26.71
CA LEU A 66 -33.29 3.62 -25.40
C LEU A 66 -34.57 3.97 -24.63
N ARG A 67 -35.00 5.23 -24.67
CA ARG A 67 -36.24 5.69 -24.02
C ARG A 67 -37.49 5.08 -24.67
N GLU A 68 -37.52 5.02 -26.00
CA GLU A 68 -38.60 4.34 -26.74
C GLU A 68 -38.70 2.87 -26.33
N ARG A 69 -37.58 2.15 -26.29
CA ARG A 69 -37.55 0.75 -25.87
C ARG A 69 -37.94 0.55 -24.41
N LEU A 70 -37.57 1.46 -23.50
CA LEU A 70 -38.04 1.41 -22.11
C LEU A 70 -39.56 1.54 -22.04
N ALA A 71 -40.13 2.51 -22.77
CA ALA A 71 -41.57 2.73 -22.83
C ALA A 71 -42.30 1.51 -23.40
N ASP A 72 -41.80 0.94 -24.51
CA ASP A 72 -42.35 -0.28 -25.14
C ASP A 72 -42.28 -1.50 -24.20
N ALA A 73 -41.24 -1.58 -23.37
CA ALA A 73 -41.07 -2.63 -22.37
C ALA A 73 -41.86 -2.40 -21.07
N GLY A 74 -42.59 -1.29 -20.95
CA GLY A 74 -43.34 -0.92 -19.73
C GLY A 74 -42.43 -0.57 -18.53
N LEU A 75 -41.20 -0.15 -18.80
CA LEU A 75 -40.21 0.26 -17.80
C LEU A 75 -40.19 1.81 -17.67
N PRO A 76 -39.68 2.36 -16.55
CA PRO A 76 -39.52 3.80 -16.40
C PRO A 76 -38.66 4.41 -17.52
N GLU A 77 -39.11 5.50 -18.15
CA GLU A 77 -38.39 6.17 -19.24
C GLU A 77 -37.06 6.80 -18.81
N ASP A 78 -36.84 7.04 -17.52
CA ASP A 78 -35.56 7.47 -16.96
C ASP A 78 -34.59 6.29 -16.72
N GLY A 79 -35.06 5.05 -16.91
CA GLY A 79 -34.28 3.82 -16.76
C GLY A 79 -33.93 3.48 -15.32
N MET A 80 -34.57 4.11 -14.33
CA MET A 80 -34.27 3.92 -12.91
C MET A 80 -35.49 3.42 -12.12
N GLU A 81 -35.26 2.56 -11.14
CA GLU A 81 -36.33 1.94 -10.33
C GLU A 81 -36.12 2.21 -8.85
N ILE A 82 -37.20 2.40 -8.09
CA ILE A 82 -37.13 2.56 -6.63
C ILE A 82 -37.00 1.18 -5.99
N LEU A 83 -35.88 0.93 -5.33
CA LEU A 83 -35.60 -0.32 -4.62
C LEU A 83 -36.15 -0.28 -3.18
N THR A 84 -36.29 -1.46 -2.58
CA THR A 84 -36.70 -1.62 -1.18
C THR A 84 -35.68 -2.42 -0.38
N THR A 85 -35.36 -1.98 0.84
CA THR A 85 -34.50 -2.70 1.81
C THR A 85 -35.27 -2.86 3.11
N ASP A 86 -35.33 -4.05 3.68
CA ASP A 86 -36.07 -4.33 4.93
C ASP A 86 -37.50 -3.73 4.95
N LYS A 87 -38.23 -3.85 3.83
CA LYS A 87 -39.57 -3.29 3.61
C LYS A 87 -39.66 -1.76 3.61
N THR A 88 -38.52 -1.07 3.64
CA THR A 88 -38.41 0.39 3.52
C THR A 88 -38.02 0.75 2.09
N ARG A 89 -38.70 1.72 1.49
CA ARG A 89 -38.34 2.23 0.17
C ARG A 89 -37.11 3.12 0.29
N LEU A 90 -36.13 2.94 -0.59
CA LEU A 90 -35.01 3.87 -0.71
C LEU A 90 -35.52 5.24 -1.19
N LEU A 91 -34.81 6.31 -0.81
CA LEU A 91 -35.26 7.68 -1.08
C LEU A 91 -35.23 8.05 -2.57
N ARG A 92 -34.26 7.50 -3.32
CA ARG A 92 -34.06 7.78 -4.75
C ARG A 92 -34.19 6.51 -5.59
N PRO A 93 -34.59 6.63 -6.86
CA PRO A 93 -34.50 5.53 -7.81
C PRO A 93 -33.05 5.22 -8.16
N SER A 94 -32.79 3.99 -8.57
CA SER A 94 -31.46 3.46 -8.91
C SER A 94 -31.47 2.82 -10.29
N THR A 95 -30.39 2.99 -11.05
CA THR A 95 -30.14 2.20 -12.26
C THR A 95 -29.85 0.76 -11.88
N VAL A 96 -30.61 -0.17 -12.45
CA VAL A 96 -30.53 -1.61 -12.14
C VAL A 96 -30.72 -2.41 -13.41
N GLY A 97 -30.01 -3.53 -13.52
CA GLY A 97 -30.14 -4.43 -14.65
C GLY A 97 -29.12 -5.55 -14.65
N TRP A 98 -29.14 -6.33 -15.73
CA TRP A 98 -28.28 -7.50 -15.89
C TRP A 98 -27.00 -7.14 -16.64
N VAL A 99 -25.86 -7.34 -16.00
CA VAL A 99 -24.52 -7.06 -16.52
C VAL A 99 -23.71 -8.35 -16.53
N TYR A 100 -22.88 -8.55 -17.55
CA TYR A 100 -21.99 -9.71 -17.58
C TYR A 100 -20.75 -9.45 -16.71
N TRP A 101 -20.59 -10.25 -15.65
CA TRP A 101 -19.42 -10.19 -14.79
C TRP A 101 -18.48 -11.37 -15.05
N GLY A 102 -17.23 -11.07 -15.40
CA GLY A 102 -16.19 -12.08 -15.51
C GLY A 102 -15.87 -12.69 -14.15
N ARG A 103 -15.68 -14.01 -14.09
CA ARG A 103 -15.25 -14.71 -12.87
C ARG A 103 -13.76 -14.47 -12.62
N THR A 104 -13.41 -13.87 -11.48
CA THR A 104 -12.01 -13.67 -11.09
C THR A 104 -11.34 -15.00 -10.71
N HIS A 105 -10.23 -15.35 -11.35
CA HIS A 105 -9.42 -16.53 -11.01
C HIS A 105 -8.54 -16.33 -9.77
N HIS A 106 -8.14 -15.09 -9.47
CA HIS A 106 -7.32 -14.73 -8.32
C HIS A 106 -8.17 -14.43 -7.09
N ILE A 107 -8.39 -15.45 -6.26
CA ILE A 107 -9.22 -15.37 -5.05
C ILE A 107 -8.39 -15.14 -3.79
N ALA A 108 -8.91 -14.34 -2.85
CA ALA A 108 -8.21 -13.95 -1.62
C ALA A 108 -7.73 -15.16 -0.78
N ARG A 109 -8.50 -16.25 -0.75
CA ARG A 109 -8.16 -17.47 0.00
C ARG A 109 -6.81 -18.10 -0.40
N ASN A 110 -6.32 -17.85 -1.61
CA ASN A 110 -5.06 -18.39 -2.12
C ASN A 110 -3.87 -17.45 -1.84
N LYS A 111 -4.10 -16.29 -1.22
CA LYS A 111 -3.10 -15.22 -0.98
C LYS A 111 -2.81 -15.02 0.52
N LEU A 112 -3.20 -15.98 1.36
CA LEU A 112 -2.93 -15.97 2.79
C LEU A 112 -1.61 -16.69 3.04
N HIS A 113 -0.63 -15.94 3.55
CA HIS A 113 0.72 -16.40 3.84
C HIS A 113 1.01 -16.08 5.31
N VAL A 114 1.41 -17.07 6.10
CA VAL A 114 1.63 -16.93 7.54
C VAL A 114 2.96 -17.58 7.90
N ALA A 115 3.78 -16.89 8.69
CA ALA A 115 5.12 -17.33 9.06
C ALA A 115 5.34 -17.24 10.58
N ASP A 116 5.48 -18.40 11.22
CA ASP A 116 6.12 -18.58 12.53
C ASP A 116 7.43 -19.39 12.44
N ARG A 117 7.71 -20.04 11.30
CA ARG A 117 8.88 -20.91 11.07
C ARG A 117 9.60 -20.76 9.72
N GLU A 118 8.91 -20.37 8.64
CA GLU A 118 9.52 -20.09 7.32
C GLU A 118 8.95 -18.80 6.71
N ALA A 119 9.77 -18.04 5.97
CA ALA A 119 9.44 -16.69 5.52
C ALA A 119 8.22 -16.61 4.57
N ALA A 120 7.15 -15.95 5.03
CA ALA A 120 5.89 -15.82 4.28
C ALA A 120 5.50 -14.36 3.97
N ALA A 121 6.23 -13.37 4.50
CA ALA A 121 5.91 -11.94 4.33
C ALA A 121 6.92 -11.19 3.46
N GLN A 122 6.51 -9.99 3.04
CA GLN A 122 7.38 -9.03 2.36
C GLN A 122 8.53 -8.62 3.30
N SER A 123 9.77 -8.72 2.82
CA SER A 123 10.97 -8.26 3.54
C SER A 123 10.95 -6.73 3.68
N PRO A 124 10.75 -6.19 4.90
CA PRO A 124 10.93 -4.78 5.16
C PRO A 124 12.38 -4.39 4.86
N GLY A 125 12.59 -3.28 4.17
CA GLY A 125 13.91 -2.82 3.76
C GLY A 125 14.26 -1.46 4.34
N GLU A 126 15.17 -0.75 3.68
CA GLU A 126 15.64 0.58 4.09
C GLU A 126 14.53 1.63 4.21
N LYS A 127 13.52 1.57 3.33
CA LYS A 127 12.41 2.53 3.36
C LYS A 127 11.54 2.33 4.61
N GLU A 128 11.29 1.07 4.95
CA GLU A 128 10.54 0.70 6.13
C GLU A 128 11.26 1.08 7.42
N TYR A 129 12.58 0.85 7.48
CA TYR A 129 13.44 1.34 8.56
C TYR A 129 13.32 2.87 8.72
N ALA A 130 13.36 3.61 7.61
CA ALA A 130 13.28 5.08 7.65
C ALA A 130 11.97 5.56 8.29
N ALA A 131 10.83 4.96 7.89
CA ALA A 131 9.53 5.31 8.45
C ALA A 131 9.41 4.96 9.94
N LEU A 132 9.91 3.79 10.36
CA LEU A 132 9.94 3.41 11.78
C LEU A 132 10.85 4.35 12.59
N SER A 133 11.97 4.78 12.00
CA SER A 133 12.92 5.69 12.64
C SER A 133 12.36 7.11 12.79
N GLU A 134 11.63 7.61 11.79
CA GLU A 134 10.91 8.89 11.88
C GLU A 134 9.82 8.86 12.96
N ALA A 135 9.22 7.69 13.18
CA ALA A 135 8.30 7.47 14.29
C ALA A 135 8.98 7.30 15.66
N GLU A 136 10.33 7.19 15.69
CA GLU A 136 11.15 6.80 16.85
C GLU A 136 10.75 5.44 17.44
N ALA A 137 10.27 4.52 16.59
CA ALA A 137 9.84 3.17 16.98
C ALA A 137 11.03 2.19 16.97
N TYR A 138 12.08 2.50 17.72
CA TYR A 138 13.36 1.80 17.66
C TYR A 138 13.32 0.39 18.24
N GLU A 139 12.43 0.10 19.20
CA GLU A 139 12.29 -1.25 19.75
C GLU A 139 11.63 -2.17 18.73
N VAL A 140 10.70 -1.63 17.95
CA VAL A 140 10.11 -2.33 16.80
C VAL A 140 11.17 -2.58 15.72
N VAL A 141 12.07 -1.63 15.46
CA VAL A 141 13.21 -1.83 14.53
C VAL A 141 14.12 -2.95 15.00
N SER A 142 14.59 -2.91 16.25
CA SER A 142 15.44 -3.96 16.81
C SER A 142 14.77 -5.32 16.74
N GLU A 143 13.47 -5.39 17.02
CA GLU A 143 12.80 -6.67 16.98
C GLU A 143 12.62 -7.20 15.55
N LEU A 144 12.25 -6.33 14.61
CA LEU A 144 11.98 -6.68 13.21
C LEU A 144 13.25 -7.11 12.45
N TYR A 145 14.37 -6.42 12.69
CA TYR A 145 15.62 -6.63 11.95
C TYR A 145 16.68 -7.43 12.71
N ASN A 146 16.47 -7.71 14.01
CA ASN A 146 17.40 -8.50 14.82
C ASN A 146 16.69 -9.67 15.52
N THR A 147 15.90 -9.41 16.56
CA THR A 147 15.36 -10.46 17.45
C THR A 147 14.50 -11.49 16.73
N SER A 148 13.71 -11.05 15.74
CA SER A 148 12.80 -11.90 14.98
C SER A 148 13.29 -12.17 13.55
N ALA A 149 14.46 -11.68 13.14
CA ALA A 149 14.93 -11.83 11.76
C ALA A 149 15.39 -13.26 11.48
N THR A 150 14.74 -13.99 10.56
CA THR A 150 14.89 -15.46 10.30
C THR A 150 16.32 -15.95 10.24
N ASP A 151 17.22 -15.09 9.78
CA ASP A 151 18.62 -15.39 9.49
C ASP A 151 19.46 -15.49 10.78
N ARG A 152 18.86 -15.20 11.94
CA ARG A 152 19.48 -15.35 13.26
C ARG A 152 19.55 -16.83 13.67
N GLU A 153 20.70 -17.24 14.20
CA GLU A 153 21.02 -18.64 14.53
C GLU A 153 20.06 -19.28 15.56
N ASP A 154 19.57 -18.51 16.54
CA ASP A 154 18.73 -19.03 17.64
C ASP A 154 17.21 -18.99 17.35
N ASN A 155 16.81 -18.67 16.12
CA ASN A 155 15.41 -18.46 15.75
C ASN A 155 14.53 -19.70 15.73
N ASP A 156 15.09 -20.88 15.41
CA ASP A 156 14.31 -22.13 15.40
C ASP A 156 13.63 -22.41 16.75
N THR A 157 14.15 -21.78 17.81
CA THR A 157 13.63 -21.89 19.17
C THR A 157 12.78 -20.69 19.61
N LEU A 158 12.63 -19.64 18.80
CA LEU A 158 11.98 -18.39 19.22
C LEU A 158 10.54 -18.62 19.67
N ALA A 159 9.76 -19.43 18.94
CA ALA A 159 8.41 -19.80 19.34
C ALA A 159 8.37 -20.54 20.69
N ALA A 160 9.31 -21.47 20.93
CA ALA A 160 9.42 -22.17 22.21
C ALA A 160 9.82 -21.21 23.34
N ARG A 161 10.70 -20.24 23.09
CA ARG A 161 11.09 -19.20 24.05
C ARG A 161 9.93 -18.30 24.42
N VAL A 162 9.12 -17.88 23.45
CA VAL A 162 7.88 -17.11 23.69
C VAL A 162 6.89 -17.92 24.54
N ALA A 163 6.76 -19.22 24.28
CA ALA A 163 5.93 -20.12 25.06
C ALA A 163 6.45 -20.34 26.50
N ALA A 164 7.77 -20.35 26.68
CA ALA A 164 8.39 -20.54 27.99
C ALA A 164 8.36 -19.30 28.89
N GLY A 165 8.31 -18.08 28.33
CA GLY A 165 8.32 -16.85 29.12
C GLY A 165 8.42 -15.56 28.31
N PRO A 166 8.64 -14.41 28.98
CA PRO A 166 8.93 -13.14 28.32
C PRO A 166 10.25 -13.20 27.52
N VAL A 167 10.25 -12.66 26.31
CA VAL A 167 11.43 -12.57 25.45
C VAL A 167 12.02 -11.16 25.56
N ARG A 168 13.35 -11.08 25.66
CA ARG A 168 14.12 -9.83 25.60
C ARG A 168 14.69 -9.63 24.20
N GLN A 169 14.98 -8.38 23.86
CA GLN A 169 15.71 -8.05 22.63
C GLN A 169 17.03 -8.82 22.57
N ALA A 170 17.38 -9.28 21.37
CA ALA A 170 18.63 -9.97 21.15
C ALA A 170 19.81 -8.99 21.18
N GLY A 171 20.93 -9.41 21.77
CA GLY A 171 22.17 -8.64 21.76
C GLY A 171 22.90 -8.69 20.42
N PRO A 172 23.93 -7.85 20.24
CA PRO A 172 24.80 -7.91 19.07
C PRO A 172 25.60 -9.23 19.04
N PRO A 173 26.05 -9.68 17.86
CA PRO A 173 25.81 -9.04 16.56
C PRO A 173 24.38 -9.30 16.03
N SER A 174 23.88 -8.38 15.20
CA SER A 174 22.71 -8.64 14.36
C SER A 174 23.06 -9.61 13.23
N PRO A 175 22.08 -10.34 12.66
CA PRO A 175 22.32 -11.23 11.51
C PRO A 175 22.94 -10.50 10.31
N THR A 176 22.48 -9.28 10.02
CA THR A 176 23.01 -8.49 8.90
C THR A 176 24.47 -8.08 9.14
N PHE A 177 24.85 -7.79 10.38
CA PHE A 177 26.26 -7.52 10.72
C PHE A 177 27.12 -8.79 10.59
N VAL A 178 26.60 -9.96 10.99
CA VAL A 178 27.31 -11.25 10.81
C VAL A 178 27.59 -11.50 9.33
N ASP A 179 26.61 -11.32 8.43
CA ASP A 179 26.81 -11.46 6.98
C ASP A 179 27.86 -10.45 6.45
N LEU A 180 27.82 -9.19 6.92
CA LEU A 180 28.86 -8.21 6.57
C LEU A 180 30.24 -8.63 7.05
N ALA A 181 30.37 -9.07 8.30
CA ALA A 181 31.65 -9.50 8.87
C ALA A 181 32.23 -10.69 8.10
N LEU A 182 31.39 -11.65 7.68
CA LEU A 182 31.80 -12.77 6.82
C LEU A 182 32.30 -12.29 5.45
N ARG A 183 31.59 -11.36 4.81
CA ARG A 183 32.00 -10.77 3.52
C ARG A 183 33.29 -9.98 3.62
N LEU A 184 33.45 -9.19 4.68
CA LEU A 184 34.69 -8.45 4.95
C LEU A 184 35.84 -9.40 5.25
N GLY A 185 35.59 -10.46 6.03
CA GLY A 185 36.57 -11.51 6.32
C GLY A 185 37.07 -12.21 5.05
N ALA A 186 36.17 -12.47 4.09
CA ALA A 186 36.56 -13.01 2.79
C ALA A 186 37.43 -12.04 1.95
N ALA A 187 37.35 -10.74 2.23
CA ALA A 187 38.23 -9.72 1.69
C ALA A 187 39.50 -9.48 2.55
N GLY A 188 39.75 -10.25 3.60
CA GLY A 188 40.89 -10.05 4.50
C GLY A 188 40.73 -8.87 5.48
N ILE A 189 39.51 -8.38 5.68
CA ILE A 189 39.18 -7.27 6.59
C ILE A 189 38.40 -7.84 7.78
N ARG A 190 38.97 -7.75 8.99
CA ARG A 190 38.26 -8.06 10.24
C ARG A 190 37.44 -6.87 10.71
N ALA A 191 36.23 -7.15 11.19
CA ALA A 191 35.31 -6.17 11.76
C ALA A 191 34.72 -6.74 13.05
N GLU A 192 35.09 -6.16 14.20
CA GLU A 192 34.75 -6.72 15.53
C GLU A 192 34.03 -5.70 16.41
N ILE A 193 32.96 -6.13 17.07
CA ILE A 193 32.23 -5.30 18.03
C ILE A 193 32.85 -5.51 19.41
N HIS A 194 33.37 -4.44 20.02
CA HIS A 194 33.85 -4.41 21.39
C HIS A 194 33.02 -3.42 22.20
N GLY A 195 32.08 -3.93 23.00
CA GLY A 195 31.13 -3.11 23.74
C GLY A 195 30.27 -2.26 22.81
N GLU A 196 30.54 -0.97 22.75
CA GLU A 196 29.81 0.00 21.91
C GLU A 196 30.63 0.55 20.73
N THR A 197 31.81 -0.03 20.47
CA THR A 197 32.69 0.39 19.38
C THR A 197 32.91 -0.75 18.40
N LEU A 198 33.02 -0.42 17.11
CA LEU A 198 33.35 -1.35 16.05
C LEU A 198 34.77 -1.07 15.54
N THR A 199 35.65 -2.06 15.61
CA THR A 199 37.06 -1.96 15.16
C THR A 199 37.23 -2.62 13.81
N PHE A 200 38.17 -2.10 13.01
CA PHE A 200 38.54 -2.67 11.72
C PHE A 200 40.04 -2.89 11.63
N GLY A 201 40.45 -3.98 10.99
CA GLY A 201 41.86 -4.25 10.74
C GLY A 201 42.07 -5.29 9.66
N PHE A 202 43.22 -5.25 9.00
CA PHE A 202 43.61 -6.34 8.11
C PHE A 202 44.01 -7.59 8.91
N GLY A 203 43.73 -8.74 8.34
CA GLY A 203 44.10 -10.03 8.90
C GLY A 203 43.90 -11.14 7.88
N GLU A 204 44.45 -12.32 8.17
CA GLU A 204 44.12 -13.52 7.40
C GLU A 204 42.61 -13.80 7.50
N PRO A 205 41.96 -14.27 6.43
CA PRO A 205 40.56 -14.65 6.48
C PRO A 205 40.29 -15.65 7.61
N GLU A 206 39.27 -15.40 8.43
CA GLU A 206 38.87 -16.35 9.46
C GLU A 206 38.15 -17.54 8.81
N GLY A 207 38.78 -18.73 8.87
CA GLY A 207 38.23 -19.97 8.31
C GLY A 207 38.91 -20.39 7.01
N PRO A 208 38.22 -21.17 6.15
CA PRO A 208 38.78 -21.63 4.88
C PRO A 208 39.13 -20.46 3.94
N SER A 209 40.35 -20.45 3.42
CA SER A 209 40.83 -19.49 2.43
C SER A 209 41.35 -20.19 1.18
N LEU A 210 41.32 -19.47 0.06
CA LEU A 210 42.02 -19.81 -1.18
C LEU A 210 43.29 -18.98 -1.22
N ARG A 211 44.43 -19.67 -1.15
CA ARG A 211 45.73 -19.05 -1.41
C ARG A 211 45.88 -18.75 -2.89
N LEU A 212 46.17 -17.50 -3.20
CA LEU A 212 46.36 -17.06 -4.57
C LEU A 212 47.70 -17.56 -5.11
N ALA A 213 47.73 -17.99 -6.37
CA ALA A 213 48.91 -18.50 -7.05
C ALA A 213 50.04 -17.45 -7.13
N ARG A 214 49.68 -16.17 -6.96
CA ARG A 214 50.58 -15.05 -6.76
C ARG A 214 49.87 -13.97 -5.93
N PRO A 215 50.62 -13.06 -5.27
CA PRO A 215 50.04 -11.86 -4.68
C PRO A 215 49.35 -11.00 -5.73
N VAL A 216 48.17 -10.46 -5.41
CA VAL A 216 47.39 -9.56 -6.26
C VAL A 216 47.10 -8.27 -5.50
N PRO A 217 47.17 -7.07 -6.10
CA PRO A 217 46.80 -5.83 -5.41
C PRO A 217 45.34 -5.89 -4.91
N HIS A 218 45.12 -5.56 -3.64
CA HIS A 218 43.84 -5.64 -2.98
C HIS A 218 42.81 -4.72 -3.69
N PRO A 219 41.69 -5.23 -4.24
CA PRO A 219 40.78 -4.44 -5.07
C PRO A 219 40.19 -3.19 -4.40
N TYR A 220 40.01 -3.21 -3.08
CA TYR A 220 39.52 -2.04 -2.34
C TYR A 220 40.62 -1.06 -1.90
N LEU A 221 41.89 -1.48 -1.90
CA LEU A 221 43.02 -0.68 -1.44
C LEU A 221 44.32 -1.17 -2.11
N PRO A 222 44.61 -0.73 -3.35
CA PRO A 222 45.67 -1.31 -4.19
C PRO A 222 47.11 -1.22 -3.64
N ASP A 223 47.33 -0.43 -2.60
CA ASP A 223 48.64 -0.32 -1.92
C ASP A 223 48.93 -1.51 -0.99
N HIS A 224 47.97 -2.42 -0.81
CA HIS A 224 48.11 -3.68 -0.09
C HIS A 224 48.09 -4.86 -1.06
N ASP A 225 48.92 -5.87 -0.82
CA ASP A 225 48.87 -7.13 -1.54
C ASP A 225 47.94 -8.12 -0.84
N LEU A 226 47.21 -8.86 -1.65
CA LEU A 226 46.31 -9.93 -1.26
C LEU A 226 46.96 -11.26 -1.63
N ASP A 227 47.32 -12.03 -0.61
CA ASP A 227 47.89 -13.38 -0.79
C ASP A 227 46.82 -14.47 -0.74
N GLU A 228 45.72 -14.20 -0.03
CA GLU A 228 44.62 -15.13 0.19
C GLU A 228 43.28 -14.43 0.13
N VAL A 229 42.24 -15.15 -0.31
CA VAL A 229 40.83 -14.73 -0.22
C VAL A 229 40.06 -15.74 0.60
N GLY A 230 39.08 -15.30 1.39
CA GLY A 230 38.20 -16.25 2.07
C GLY A 230 37.28 -16.98 1.09
N VAL A 231 36.88 -18.19 1.45
CA VAL A 231 35.97 -19.02 0.66
C VAL A 231 34.55 -18.44 0.71
N PHE A 232 33.93 -18.24 -0.47
CA PHE A 232 32.55 -17.75 -0.57
C PHE A 232 31.78 -18.43 -1.72
N GLU A 233 31.53 -19.74 -1.58
CA GLU A 233 30.96 -20.61 -2.62
C GLU A 233 29.57 -20.21 -3.12
N GLN A 234 28.84 -19.36 -2.40
CA GLN A 234 27.53 -18.89 -2.87
C GLN A 234 27.63 -17.93 -4.06
N LEU A 235 28.83 -17.41 -4.37
CA LEU A 235 29.07 -16.48 -5.47
C LEU A 235 29.65 -17.20 -6.69
N PRO A 236 29.02 -17.13 -7.88
CA PRO A 236 29.60 -17.62 -9.12
C PRO A 236 30.99 -17.04 -9.43
N GLU A 237 31.22 -15.79 -9.04
CA GLU A 237 32.49 -15.08 -9.21
C GLU A 237 33.62 -15.73 -8.40
N TYR A 238 33.32 -16.36 -7.25
CA TYR A 238 34.29 -17.10 -6.46
C TYR A 238 34.77 -18.38 -7.18
N HIS A 239 33.87 -19.09 -7.86
CA HIS A 239 34.24 -20.26 -8.67
C HIS A 239 35.10 -19.84 -9.87
N ALA A 240 34.72 -18.76 -10.56
CA ALA A 240 35.50 -18.23 -11.68
C ALA A 240 36.90 -17.76 -11.25
N LEU A 241 37.00 -17.19 -10.05
CA LEU A 241 38.28 -16.85 -9.41
C LEU A 241 39.12 -18.11 -9.14
N THR A 242 38.53 -19.13 -8.54
CA THR A 242 39.21 -20.40 -8.22
C THR A 242 39.74 -21.07 -9.48
N GLU A 243 38.94 -21.15 -10.55
CA GLU A 243 39.36 -21.71 -11.83
C GLU A 243 40.55 -20.96 -12.45
N ALA A 244 40.52 -19.62 -12.40
CA ALA A 244 41.62 -18.78 -12.90
C ALA A 244 42.89 -18.95 -12.05
N ASN A 245 42.73 -19.05 -10.73
CA ASN A 245 43.82 -19.27 -9.79
C ASN A 245 44.51 -20.62 -10.02
N ASP A 246 43.73 -21.70 -10.10
CA ASP A 246 44.23 -23.05 -10.34
C ASP A 246 44.90 -23.17 -11.71
N ARG A 247 44.35 -22.48 -12.72
CA ARG A 247 44.97 -22.40 -14.05
C ARG A 247 46.34 -21.75 -13.97
N LEU A 248 46.45 -20.61 -13.29
CA LEU A 248 47.73 -19.92 -13.12
C LEU A 248 48.72 -20.77 -12.32
N ALA A 249 48.28 -21.38 -11.21
CA ALA A 249 49.11 -22.26 -10.38
C ALA A 249 49.71 -23.40 -11.21
N ARG A 250 48.89 -24.10 -12.01
CA ARG A 250 49.37 -25.16 -12.92
C ARG A 250 50.37 -24.65 -13.95
N MET A 251 50.16 -23.44 -14.49
CA MET A 251 51.06 -22.86 -15.49
C MET A 251 52.42 -22.48 -14.90
N VAL A 252 52.42 -21.95 -13.68
CA VAL A 252 53.64 -21.65 -12.91
C VAL A 252 54.38 -22.96 -12.57
N GLU A 253 53.67 -23.98 -12.10
CA GLU A 253 54.25 -25.29 -11.79
C GLU A 253 54.82 -25.99 -13.04
N SER A 254 54.14 -25.89 -14.19
CA SER A 254 54.58 -26.49 -15.45
C SER A 254 55.63 -25.69 -16.21
N ASN A 255 56.09 -24.55 -15.67
CA ASN A 255 57.06 -23.66 -16.32
C ASN A 255 56.60 -23.16 -17.72
N ALA A 256 55.33 -22.74 -17.81
CA ALA A 256 54.73 -22.27 -19.07
C ALA A 256 55.38 -20.96 -19.57
N PRO A 257 55.33 -20.66 -20.89
CA PRO A 257 55.89 -19.43 -21.45
C PRO A 257 55.39 -18.13 -20.80
N ASP A 258 56.29 -17.16 -20.58
CA ASP A 258 56.01 -15.88 -19.91
C ASP A 258 54.78 -15.12 -20.45
N PRO A 259 54.52 -15.04 -21.77
CA PRO A 259 53.33 -14.34 -22.26
C PRO A 259 52.02 -14.99 -21.80
N LEU A 260 52.00 -16.31 -21.67
CA LEU A 260 50.83 -17.06 -21.21
C LEU A 260 50.63 -16.90 -19.70
N VAL A 261 51.72 -16.94 -18.93
CA VAL A 261 51.68 -16.67 -17.47
C VAL A 261 51.23 -15.23 -17.21
N THR A 262 51.70 -14.27 -17.99
CA THR A 262 51.29 -12.86 -17.90
C THR A 262 49.80 -12.69 -18.20
N ALA A 263 49.30 -13.33 -19.26
CA ALA A 263 47.89 -13.28 -19.62
C ALA A 263 47.00 -13.94 -18.54
N ALA A 264 47.42 -15.10 -18.01
CA ALA A 264 46.72 -15.78 -16.93
C ALA A 264 46.76 -14.98 -15.62
N SER A 265 47.86 -14.28 -15.34
CA SER A 265 47.99 -13.36 -14.20
C SER A 265 47.02 -12.18 -14.32
N ALA A 266 46.93 -11.54 -15.49
CA ALA A 266 45.95 -10.47 -15.71
C ALA A 266 44.50 -10.96 -15.62
N GLN A 267 44.24 -12.21 -16.04
CA GLN A 267 42.94 -12.84 -15.87
C GLN A 267 42.63 -13.07 -14.39
N LEU A 268 43.58 -13.54 -13.58
CA LEU A 268 43.41 -13.68 -12.14
C LEU A 268 43.07 -12.33 -11.50
N ASP A 269 43.83 -11.27 -11.81
CA ASP A 269 43.56 -9.91 -11.28
C ASP A 269 42.14 -9.44 -11.61
N THR A 270 41.66 -9.73 -12.82
CA THR A 270 40.29 -9.40 -13.25
C THR A 270 39.26 -10.17 -12.43
N ARG A 271 39.47 -11.49 -12.22
CA ARG A 271 38.53 -12.32 -11.46
C ARG A 271 38.52 -11.96 -9.98
N VAL A 272 39.65 -11.55 -9.40
CA VAL A 272 39.71 -11.05 -8.02
C VAL A 272 38.87 -9.77 -7.90
N ARG A 273 38.95 -8.84 -8.86
CA ARG A 273 38.11 -7.62 -8.85
C ARG A 273 36.62 -7.93 -8.99
N GLU A 274 36.24 -8.77 -9.93
CA GLU A 274 34.84 -9.20 -10.13
C GLU A 274 34.28 -9.87 -8.86
N PHE A 275 35.09 -10.74 -8.22
CA PHE A 275 34.74 -11.35 -6.94
C PHE A 275 34.50 -10.28 -5.86
N PHE A 276 35.40 -9.30 -5.71
CA PHE A 276 35.24 -8.22 -4.72
C PHE A 276 34.04 -7.31 -5.02
N GLU A 277 33.72 -7.04 -6.29
CA GLU A 277 32.50 -6.30 -6.68
C GLU A 277 31.20 -7.07 -6.36
N ALA A 278 31.24 -8.40 -6.43
CA ALA A 278 30.13 -9.27 -6.02
C ALA A 278 30.05 -9.44 -4.50
N LEU A 279 31.20 -9.48 -3.83
CA LEU A 279 31.34 -9.76 -2.40
C LEU A 279 30.62 -8.72 -1.54
N LEU A 280 30.83 -7.43 -1.84
CA LEU A 280 30.22 -6.35 -1.08
C LEU A 280 29.61 -5.26 -1.96
N ARG A 281 28.27 -5.25 -2.02
CA ARG A 281 27.45 -4.27 -2.74
C ARG A 281 26.69 -3.37 -1.76
N PRO A 282 26.24 -2.16 -2.17
CA PRO A 282 25.54 -1.23 -1.28
C PRO A 282 24.30 -1.80 -0.56
N HIS A 283 23.62 -2.80 -1.13
CA HIS A 283 22.45 -3.41 -0.51
C HIS A 283 22.78 -4.38 0.65
N HIS A 284 24.02 -4.89 0.75
CA HIS A 284 24.45 -5.74 1.86
C HIS A 284 24.61 -4.97 3.19
N ILE A 285 24.65 -3.63 3.12
CA ILE A 285 24.77 -2.74 4.28
C ILE A 285 23.50 -1.89 4.50
N GLN A 286 22.40 -2.30 3.88
CA GLN A 286 21.08 -1.71 4.10
C GLN A 286 20.31 -2.56 5.12
N PHE A 287 19.27 -1.99 5.72
CA PHE A 287 18.31 -2.77 6.50
C PHE A 287 17.54 -3.70 5.55
N GLY A 288 17.48 -4.97 5.94
CA GLY A 288 16.71 -6.00 5.24
C GLY A 288 16.60 -7.23 6.12
N ALA A 289 15.37 -7.67 6.37
CA ALA A 289 15.12 -8.88 7.14
C ALA A 289 13.86 -9.59 6.64
N ARG A 290 13.79 -10.89 6.89
CA ARG A 290 12.56 -11.68 6.85
C ARG A 290 12.19 -11.98 8.29
N PRO A 291 11.18 -11.33 8.88
CA PRO A 291 10.88 -11.55 10.29
C PRO A 291 10.03 -12.82 10.49
N LEU A 292 10.19 -13.48 11.63
CA LEU A 292 9.21 -14.40 12.22
C LEU A 292 8.06 -13.59 12.84
N PHE A 293 7.01 -14.30 13.28
CA PHE A 293 5.80 -13.69 13.86
C PHE A 293 5.15 -12.65 12.94
N CYS A 294 5.14 -12.95 11.64
CA CYS A 294 4.52 -12.10 10.64
C CYS A 294 3.56 -12.88 9.73
N ALA A 295 2.63 -12.16 9.10
CA ALA A 295 1.75 -12.71 8.10
C ALA A 295 1.46 -11.68 7.02
N ARG A 296 0.95 -12.14 5.87
CA ARG A 296 0.48 -11.31 4.76
C ARG A 296 -0.82 -11.88 4.23
N THR A 297 -1.82 -11.02 4.05
CA THR A 297 -3.09 -11.41 3.44
C THR A 297 -3.75 -10.24 2.73
N VAL A 298 -4.77 -10.54 1.94
CA VAL A 298 -5.62 -9.54 1.29
C VAL A 298 -6.39 -8.77 2.35
N ILE A 299 -6.46 -7.45 2.20
CA ILE A 299 -7.24 -6.60 3.08
C ILE A 299 -8.70 -6.51 2.60
N ALA A 300 -9.59 -6.39 3.56
CA ALA A 300 -11.01 -6.20 3.35
C ALA A 300 -11.53 -5.16 4.34
N PRO A 301 -12.62 -4.46 4.02
CA PRO A 301 -13.20 -3.47 4.92
C PRO A 301 -13.76 -4.14 6.18
N GLY A 302 -13.39 -3.60 7.34
CA GLY A 302 -13.95 -3.95 8.64
C GLY A 302 -15.16 -3.09 8.96
N ARG A 303 -16.33 -3.72 9.03
CA ARG A 303 -17.56 -3.13 9.56
C ARG A 303 -17.58 -3.40 11.07
N ASP A 304 -18.01 -2.42 11.86
CA ASP A 304 -18.20 -2.57 13.32
C ASP A 304 -16.90 -2.81 14.12
N ILE A 305 -15.74 -2.45 13.56
CA ILE A 305 -14.46 -2.38 14.30
C ILE A 305 -14.08 -0.91 14.53
N GLY A 306 -13.31 -0.63 15.57
CA GLY A 306 -12.72 0.69 15.83
C GLY A 306 -11.58 1.04 14.88
N PHE A 307 -11.28 2.33 14.74
CA PHE A 307 -10.13 2.81 13.94
C PHE A 307 -8.78 2.31 14.47
N ASP A 308 -8.71 1.90 15.74
CA ASP A 308 -7.55 1.34 16.42
C ASP A 308 -7.55 -0.19 16.42
N GLN A 309 -8.52 -0.84 15.77
CA GLN A 309 -8.67 -2.28 15.72
C GLN A 309 -8.38 -2.86 14.32
N VAL A 310 -7.95 -4.12 14.27
CA VAL A 310 -7.77 -4.89 13.04
C VAL A 310 -8.34 -6.29 13.20
N GLY A 311 -9.13 -6.77 12.25
CA GLY A 311 -9.58 -8.16 12.24
C GLY A 311 -8.55 -9.06 11.56
N LEU A 312 -8.06 -10.08 12.26
CA LEU A 312 -7.11 -11.08 11.74
C LEU A 312 -7.82 -12.41 11.49
N ALA A 313 -7.49 -13.06 10.38
CA ALA A 313 -7.98 -14.41 10.08
C ALA A 313 -7.63 -15.39 11.19
N ASP A 314 -8.51 -16.36 11.47
CA ASP A 314 -8.33 -17.36 12.53
C ASP A 314 -6.98 -18.09 12.39
N GLU A 315 -6.56 -18.43 11.17
CA GLU A 315 -5.24 -19.02 10.92
C GLU A 315 -4.09 -18.11 11.33
N ILE A 316 -4.15 -16.81 11.03
CA ILE A 316 -3.13 -15.83 11.43
C ILE A 316 -3.10 -15.71 12.96
N ALA A 317 -4.27 -15.63 13.59
CA ALA A 317 -4.38 -15.51 15.04
C ALA A 317 -3.72 -16.70 15.76
N TRP A 318 -4.04 -17.93 15.36
CA TRP A 318 -3.46 -19.12 16.00
C TRP A 318 -1.96 -19.26 15.76
N THR A 319 -1.47 -18.95 14.57
CA THR A 319 -0.04 -19.07 14.27
C THR A 319 0.79 -18.03 15.02
N LEU A 320 0.37 -16.75 15.02
CA LEU A 320 1.14 -15.69 15.65
C LEU A 320 1.05 -15.71 17.18
N PHE A 321 -0.15 -15.97 17.72
CA PHE A 321 -0.40 -15.87 19.16
C PHE A 321 -0.37 -17.22 19.88
N GLY A 322 -0.35 -18.34 19.16
CA GLY A 322 -0.31 -19.69 19.73
C GLY A 322 0.76 -19.86 20.81
N PRO A 323 2.03 -19.44 20.59
CA PRO A 323 3.07 -19.46 21.61
C PRO A 323 2.70 -18.68 22.89
N LEU A 324 2.06 -17.52 22.76
CA LEU A 324 1.62 -16.73 23.91
C LEU A 324 0.48 -17.42 24.67
N VAL A 325 -0.42 -18.11 23.97
CA VAL A 325 -1.50 -18.89 24.59
C VAL A 325 -0.94 -20.11 25.33
N ILE A 326 0.08 -20.77 24.76
CA ILE A 326 0.79 -21.88 25.43
C ILE A 326 1.38 -21.39 26.76
N ARG A 327 1.99 -20.20 26.77
CA ARG A 327 2.53 -19.58 27.99
C ARG A 327 1.47 -19.36 29.06
N GLU A 328 0.31 -18.82 28.69
CA GLU A 328 -0.78 -18.55 29.63
C GLU A 328 -1.44 -19.83 30.17
N LEU A 329 -1.50 -20.90 29.38
CA LEU A 329 -2.11 -22.17 29.77
C LEU A 329 -1.13 -23.14 30.44
N GLY A 330 0.18 -22.97 30.25
CA GLY A 330 1.21 -23.88 30.74
C GLY A 330 1.32 -25.19 29.96
N GLY A 331 0.78 -25.27 28.74
CA GLY A 331 0.82 -26.49 27.92
C GLY A 331 0.26 -26.32 26.50
N GLU A 332 0.70 -27.20 25.59
CA GLU A 332 0.35 -27.11 24.15
C GLU A 332 -0.92 -27.86 23.74
N GLU A 333 -1.41 -28.78 24.57
CA GLU A 333 -2.47 -29.72 24.19
C GLU A 333 -3.77 -29.00 23.80
N GLU A 334 -4.20 -28.04 24.63
CA GLU A 334 -5.39 -27.22 24.43
C GLU A 334 -5.27 -26.33 23.17
N VAL A 335 -4.06 -25.86 22.85
CA VAL A 335 -3.76 -25.02 21.69
C VAL A 335 -3.78 -25.85 20.41
N ARG A 336 -3.18 -27.04 20.43
CA ARG A 336 -3.20 -27.98 19.29
C ARG A 336 -4.62 -28.41 18.94
N GLY A 337 -5.46 -28.62 19.95
CA GLY A 337 -6.88 -28.93 19.78
C GLY A 337 -7.79 -27.73 19.51
N ARG A 338 -7.26 -26.49 19.58
CA ARG A 338 -8.04 -25.23 19.54
C ARG A 338 -9.28 -25.29 20.43
N SER A 339 -9.11 -25.74 21.67
CA SER A 339 -10.24 -25.94 22.58
C SER A 339 -10.98 -24.64 22.89
N ARG A 340 -12.17 -24.75 23.50
CA ARG A 340 -12.92 -23.57 23.94
C ARG A 340 -12.12 -22.72 24.94
N LEU A 341 -11.38 -23.35 25.84
CA LEU A 341 -10.53 -22.66 26.82
C LEU A 341 -9.39 -21.93 26.10
N ALA A 342 -8.67 -22.61 25.21
CA ALA A 342 -7.57 -21.99 24.46
C ALA A 342 -8.06 -20.85 23.57
N THR A 343 -9.25 -20.97 22.98
CA THR A 343 -9.87 -19.90 22.18
C THR A 343 -10.18 -18.66 23.03
N GLN A 344 -10.69 -18.84 24.26
CA GLN A 344 -10.95 -17.73 25.18
C GLN A 344 -9.65 -17.03 25.62
N VAL A 345 -8.61 -17.82 25.87
CA VAL A 345 -7.29 -17.27 26.22
C VAL A 345 -6.66 -16.56 25.01
N LEU A 346 -6.78 -17.12 23.80
CA LEU A 346 -6.36 -16.46 22.56
C LEU A 346 -7.02 -15.09 22.41
N ASP A 347 -8.35 -15.02 22.53
CA ASP A 347 -9.09 -13.77 22.40
C ASP A 347 -8.64 -12.73 23.47
N LYS A 348 -8.33 -13.18 24.70
CA LYS A 348 -7.78 -12.33 25.77
C LYS A 348 -6.37 -11.82 25.46
N VAL A 349 -5.47 -12.71 25.03
CA VAL A 349 -4.08 -12.34 24.67
C VAL A 349 -4.10 -11.34 23.52
N MET A 350 -4.87 -11.61 22.47
CA MET A 350 -5.03 -10.69 21.33
C MET A 350 -5.50 -9.31 21.78
N ALA A 351 -6.52 -9.23 22.65
CA ALA A 351 -7.04 -7.95 23.14
C ALA A 351 -6.01 -7.15 23.97
N GLN A 352 -5.02 -7.81 24.57
CA GLN A 352 -3.97 -7.17 25.37
C GLN A 352 -2.74 -6.77 24.53
N SER A 353 -2.57 -7.35 23.36
CA SER A 353 -1.46 -7.08 22.44
C SER A 353 -1.74 -5.93 21.48
N TRP A 354 -0.66 -5.41 20.90
CA TRP A 354 -0.61 -4.63 19.68
C TRP A 354 -0.05 -5.49 18.56
N VAL A 355 -0.56 -5.31 17.35
CA VAL A 355 0.05 -5.79 16.11
C VAL A 355 0.34 -4.61 15.21
N VAL A 356 1.42 -4.67 14.44
CA VAL A 356 1.80 -3.63 13.50
C VAL A 356 1.42 -4.09 12.09
N VAL A 357 0.46 -3.42 11.48
CA VAL A 357 0.12 -3.63 10.06
C VAL A 357 1.01 -2.74 9.22
N TYR A 358 1.54 -3.28 8.13
CA TYR A 358 2.45 -2.56 7.26
C TYR A 358 2.28 -2.84 5.78
N ARG A 359 2.60 -1.84 4.96
CA ARG A 359 2.64 -1.92 3.49
C ARG A 359 3.87 -1.19 2.99
N ALA A 360 4.57 -1.77 2.02
CA ALA A 360 5.53 -1.00 1.24
C ALA A 360 4.79 0.08 0.45
N SER A 361 4.94 1.33 0.89
CA SER A 361 4.35 2.52 0.26
C SER A 361 5.37 3.67 0.25
N MET A 362 5.03 4.73 -0.47
CA MET A 362 5.72 6.01 -0.45
C MET A 362 5.12 7.00 0.56
N MET A 363 4.02 6.62 1.23
CA MET A 363 3.38 7.44 2.25
C MET A 363 4.15 7.41 3.57
N PRO A 364 4.07 8.47 4.40
CA PRO A 364 4.85 8.62 5.64
C PRO A 364 4.39 7.70 6.78
N THR A 365 3.24 7.03 6.65
CA THR A 365 2.68 6.14 7.69
C THR A 365 2.51 4.69 7.19
N PRO A 366 3.57 4.04 6.69
CA PRO A 366 3.49 2.67 6.17
C PRO A 366 3.36 1.62 7.29
N PHE A 367 3.51 2.00 8.56
CA PHE A 367 3.34 1.14 9.75
C PHE A 367 2.32 1.76 10.69
N VAL A 368 1.26 1.01 11.01
CA VAL A 368 0.26 1.43 12.00
C VAL A 368 -0.02 0.29 12.96
N ALA A 369 -0.01 0.57 14.26
CA ALA A 369 -0.32 -0.38 15.31
C ALA A 369 -1.82 -0.43 15.60
N PHE A 370 -2.34 -1.65 15.75
CA PHE A 370 -3.75 -1.94 16.01
C PHE A 370 -3.91 -2.97 17.12
N ARG A 371 -5.09 -2.95 17.75
CA ARG A 371 -5.61 -4.01 18.61
C ARG A 371 -6.21 -5.12 17.75
N PRO A 372 -5.67 -6.34 17.77
CA PRO A 372 -6.17 -7.42 16.94
C PRO A 372 -7.48 -8.01 17.49
N LEU A 373 -8.41 -8.27 16.59
CA LEU A 373 -9.64 -9.03 16.82
C LEU A 373 -9.62 -10.28 15.97
N ARG A 374 -10.13 -11.39 16.48
CA ARG A 374 -10.23 -12.61 15.69
C ARG A 374 -11.40 -12.52 14.72
N SER A 375 -11.12 -12.84 13.46
CA SER A 375 -12.09 -12.84 12.36
C SER A 375 -12.25 -14.25 11.80
N ARG A 376 -13.47 -14.58 11.38
CA ARG A 376 -13.77 -15.82 10.65
C ARG A 376 -13.44 -15.72 9.16
N ASP A 377 -13.14 -14.52 8.68
CA ASP A 377 -12.76 -14.30 7.30
C ASP A 377 -11.31 -14.74 7.03
N ARG A 378 -11.00 -15.02 5.77
CA ARG A 378 -9.63 -15.29 5.30
C ARG A 378 -8.86 -14.04 4.87
N THR A 379 -9.34 -12.87 5.26
CA THR A 379 -8.80 -11.55 4.91
C THR A 379 -8.55 -10.74 6.18
N MET A 380 -7.63 -9.79 6.11
CA MET A 380 -7.41 -8.83 7.18
C MET A 380 -8.45 -7.70 7.10
N ARG A 381 -9.22 -7.48 8.16
CA ARG A 381 -10.27 -6.46 8.21
C ARG A 381 -9.70 -5.15 8.74
N LEU A 382 -9.68 -4.11 7.91
CA LEU A 382 -9.22 -2.77 8.28
C LEU A 382 -10.35 -1.76 8.28
N HIS A 383 -10.30 -0.84 9.23
CA HIS A 383 -11.24 0.27 9.31
C HIS A 383 -11.05 1.21 8.09
N PRO A 384 -12.09 1.56 7.32
CA PRO A 384 -11.93 2.37 6.10
C PRO A 384 -11.23 3.72 6.28
N LEU A 385 -11.27 4.29 7.49
CA LEU A 385 -10.61 5.56 7.80
C LEU A 385 -9.08 5.50 7.68
N VAL A 386 -8.46 4.33 7.90
CA VAL A 386 -6.98 4.20 7.91
C VAL A 386 -6.40 4.02 6.51
N CYS A 387 -7.24 3.71 5.52
CA CYS A 387 -6.83 3.36 4.18
C CYS A 387 -5.97 4.42 3.51
N GLU A 388 -6.39 5.69 3.51
CA GLU A 388 -5.62 6.74 2.84
C GLU A 388 -4.28 7.02 3.51
N VAL A 389 -4.25 6.95 4.84
CA VAL A 389 -3.03 7.15 5.63
C VAL A 389 -1.99 6.08 5.25
N MET A 390 -2.43 4.82 5.16
CA MET A 390 -1.58 3.68 4.82
C MET A 390 -1.41 3.41 3.32
N ASP A 391 -1.95 4.28 2.45
CA ASP A 391 -1.99 4.07 0.99
C ASP A 391 -2.60 2.73 0.59
N LEU A 392 -3.68 2.32 1.25
CA LEU A 392 -4.38 1.06 1.05
C LEU A 392 -5.75 1.31 0.40
N ASP A 393 -6.17 0.41 -0.48
CA ASP A 393 -7.55 0.31 -0.90
C ASP A 393 -8.04 -1.15 -0.90
N PHE A 394 -9.28 -1.38 -1.33
CA PHE A 394 -9.92 -2.70 -1.23
C PHE A 394 -10.13 -3.39 -2.59
N ASP A 395 -9.25 -3.16 -3.57
CA ASP A 395 -9.30 -3.83 -4.89
C ASP A 395 -8.45 -5.10 -5.01
N GLY A 396 -7.90 -5.57 -3.89
CA GLY A 396 -7.06 -6.78 -3.83
C GLY A 396 -5.68 -6.54 -3.26
N ASP A 397 -5.42 -5.33 -2.76
CA ASP A 397 -4.27 -4.99 -1.95
C ASP A 397 -4.04 -6.00 -0.82
N GLN A 398 -2.75 -6.21 -0.53
CA GLN A 398 -2.29 -7.05 0.56
C GLN A 398 -1.46 -6.20 1.51
N ALA A 399 -1.62 -6.46 2.81
CA ALA A 399 -0.79 -5.85 3.84
C ALA A 399 -0.12 -6.95 4.67
N GLY A 400 1.07 -6.63 5.18
CA GLY A 400 1.77 -7.41 6.19
C GLY A 400 1.23 -7.08 7.58
N VAL A 401 1.32 -8.04 8.49
CA VAL A 401 1.12 -7.85 9.92
C VAL A 401 2.30 -8.46 10.65
N PHE A 402 2.83 -7.75 11.63
CA PHE A 402 3.92 -8.17 12.50
C PHE A 402 3.42 -8.11 13.95
N LEU A 403 3.70 -9.15 14.73
CA LEU A 403 3.42 -9.18 16.17
C LEU A 403 4.73 -8.94 16.94
N PRO A 404 4.91 -7.76 17.56
CA PRO A 404 5.99 -7.57 18.52
C PRO A 404 5.84 -8.56 19.68
N ILE A 405 6.84 -9.40 19.96
CA ILE A 405 6.81 -10.43 21.01
C ILE A 405 7.51 -9.98 22.29
N THR A 406 8.35 -8.93 22.25
CA THR A 406 8.97 -8.35 23.44
C THR A 406 8.05 -7.34 24.11
N GLU A 407 8.21 -7.14 25.43
CA GLU A 407 7.45 -6.12 26.14
C GLU A 407 7.79 -4.70 25.69
N ASP A 408 9.06 -4.44 25.38
CA ASP A 408 9.52 -3.15 24.84
C ASP A 408 8.93 -2.89 23.46
N GLY A 409 8.98 -3.87 22.55
CA GLY A 409 8.35 -3.77 21.23
C GLY A 409 6.84 -3.55 21.31
N GLN A 410 6.14 -4.21 22.24
CA GLN A 410 4.71 -3.99 22.48
C GLN A 410 4.40 -2.57 22.98
N ARG A 411 5.19 -2.05 23.93
CA ARG A 411 5.04 -0.68 24.43
C ARG A 411 5.33 0.35 23.34
N ASP A 412 6.39 0.14 22.58
CA ASP A 412 6.85 1.05 21.55
C ASP A 412 5.87 1.10 20.37
N ALA A 413 5.37 -0.05 19.91
CA ALA A 413 4.32 -0.13 18.89
C ALA A 413 3.07 0.67 19.29
N GLY A 414 2.53 0.45 20.49
CA GLY A 414 1.35 1.18 20.97
C GLY A 414 1.59 2.68 21.13
N LYS A 415 2.76 3.10 21.63
CA LYS A 415 3.08 4.51 21.90
C LYS A 415 3.46 5.30 20.65
N ARG A 416 4.14 4.68 19.69
CA ARG A 416 4.75 5.38 18.54
C ARG A 416 4.01 5.15 17.23
N LEU A 417 3.36 3.99 17.07
CA LEU A 417 2.78 3.56 15.79
C LEU A 417 1.25 3.47 15.81
N ALA A 418 0.58 3.64 16.95
CA ALA A 418 -0.87 3.75 16.96
C ALA A 418 -1.34 4.96 16.12
N LEU A 419 -2.53 4.88 15.53
CA LEU A 419 -3.04 5.95 14.66
C LEU A 419 -3.13 7.31 15.39
N VAL A 420 -3.46 7.29 16.67
CA VAL A 420 -3.48 8.46 17.57
C VAL A 420 -2.09 9.09 17.70
N ALA A 421 -1.04 8.26 17.79
CA ALA A 421 0.34 8.73 17.89
C ALA A 421 0.80 9.38 16.58
N HIS A 422 0.44 8.78 15.44
CA HIS A 422 0.69 9.38 14.12
C HIS A 422 -0.01 10.73 13.96
N LEU A 423 -1.30 10.82 14.27
CA LEU A 423 -2.05 12.09 14.18
C LEU A 423 -1.54 13.15 15.17
N SER A 424 -1.07 12.74 16.35
CA SER A 424 -0.47 13.66 17.33
C SER A 424 0.88 14.19 16.83
N ARG A 425 1.68 13.36 16.16
CA ARG A 425 2.98 13.74 15.58
C ARG A 425 2.81 14.64 14.33
N ASP A 426 1.84 14.30 13.48
CA ASP A 426 1.48 15.07 12.29
C ASP A 426 -0.02 15.40 12.27
N PRO A 427 -0.42 16.57 12.85
CA PRO A 427 -1.79 17.05 12.80
C PRO A 427 -2.34 17.25 11.37
N GLY A 428 -1.48 17.33 10.35
CA GLY A 428 -1.87 17.42 8.95
C GLY A 428 -2.62 16.18 8.45
N LEU A 429 -2.40 15.02 9.08
CA LEU A 429 -3.08 13.76 8.76
C LEU A 429 -4.60 13.82 8.95
N ILE A 430 -5.12 14.79 9.72
CA ILE A 430 -6.56 14.93 9.93
C ILE A 430 -7.35 15.06 8.62
N ARG A 431 -6.72 15.58 7.55
CA ARG A 431 -7.33 15.66 6.22
C ARG A 431 -7.50 14.29 5.56
N ALA A 432 -6.54 13.38 5.75
CA ALA A 432 -6.63 12.00 5.28
C ALA A 432 -7.62 11.18 6.12
N LEU A 433 -7.72 11.53 7.41
CA LEU A 433 -8.59 10.91 8.42
C LEU A 433 -9.99 11.55 8.51
N CYS A 434 -10.39 12.36 7.54
CA CYS A 434 -11.75 12.90 7.44
C CYS A 434 -12.61 11.93 6.61
N PRO A 435 -13.92 11.73 6.90
CA PRO A 435 -14.79 10.88 6.09
C PRO A 435 -14.72 11.22 4.60
N LYS A 436 -14.69 10.19 3.74
CA LYS A 436 -14.54 10.32 2.28
C LYS A 436 -15.54 9.47 1.52
N MET A 437 -15.58 9.65 0.20
CA MET A 437 -16.36 8.82 -0.73
C MET A 437 -17.82 8.73 -0.27
N ASP A 438 -18.38 7.52 -0.18
CA ASP A 438 -19.78 7.32 0.16
C ASP A 438 -20.14 7.91 1.53
N ALA A 439 -19.23 7.87 2.51
CA ALA A 439 -19.49 8.47 3.83
C ALA A 439 -19.63 10.00 3.73
N MET A 440 -18.73 10.67 3.01
CA MET A 440 -18.83 12.11 2.80
C MET A 440 -20.05 12.49 1.96
N PHE A 441 -20.38 11.69 0.93
CA PHE A 441 -21.60 11.88 0.16
C PHE A 441 -22.85 11.81 1.04
N GLY A 442 -22.94 10.81 1.92
CA GLY A 442 -24.04 10.67 2.86
C GLY A 442 -24.15 11.84 3.84
N LEU A 443 -23.03 12.31 4.40
CA LEU A 443 -23.01 13.51 5.26
C LEU A 443 -23.44 14.77 4.49
N ALA A 444 -22.98 14.94 3.25
CA ALA A 444 -23.40 16.06 2.42
C ALA A 444 -24.90 15.99 2.09
N SER A 445 -25.43 14.79 1.81
CA SER A 445 -26.86 14.57 1.57
C SER A 445 -27.70 14.85 2.82
N LEU A 446 -27.23 14.43 4.00
CA LEU A 446 -27.88 14.73 5.28
C LEU A 446 -27.92 16.24 5.53
N GLY A 447 -26.79 16.92 5.29
CA GLY A 447 -26.61 18.36 5.46
C GLY A 447 -27.38 19.25 4.49
N LEU A 448 -28.14 18.69 3.54
CA LEU A 448 -29.09 19.47 2.72
C LEU A 448 -30.27 20.01 3.55
N SER A 449 -30.55 19.40 4.69
CA SER A 449 -31.59 19.84 5.63
C SER A 449 -30.99 20.53 6.86
N PRO A 450 -31.68 21.53 7.47
CA PRO A 450 -31.24 22.13 8.73
C PRO A 450 -31.06 21.09 9.84
N GLN A 451 -32.01 20.17 9.99
CA GLN A 451 -31.95 19.11 11.02
C GLN A 451 -30.74 18.20 10.82
N GLY A 452 -30.41 17.88 9.56
CA GLY A 452 -29.22 17.10 9.27
C GLY A 452 -27.91 17.84 9.57
N ARG A 453 -27.86 19.16 9.40
CA ARG A 453 -26.69 19.98 9.80
C ARG A 453 -26.50 20.00 11.31
N ASP A 454 -27.59 20.08 12.06
CA ASP A 454 -27.58 20.00 13.52
C ASP A 454 -27.06 18.62 13.97
N GLU A 455 -27.58 17.55 13.37
CA GLU A 455 -27.13 16.17 13.64
C GLU A 455 -25.63 15.98 13.34
N ILE A 456 -25.14 16.51 12.21
CA ILE A 456 -23.71 16.43 11.86
C ILE A 456 -22.85 17.16 12.90
N SER A 457 -23.30 18.34 13.36
CA SER A 457 -22.58 19.13 14.36
C SER A 457 -22.58 18.44 15.73
N GLU A 458 -23.69 17.80 16.11
CA GLU A 458 -23.79 16.99 17.33
C GLU A 458 -22.83 15.81 17.29
N LEU A 459 -22.82 15.03 16.18
CA LEU A 459 -21.92 13.89 16.01
C LEU A 459 -20.44 14.29 16.02
N ALA A 460 -20.13 15.45 15.44
CA ALA A 460 -18.80 16.04 15.49
C ALA A 460 -18.43 16.52 16.90
N GLY A 461 -19.38 16.97 17.73
CA GLY A 461 -19.10 17.63 19.00
C GLY A 461 -18.68 19.11 18.85
N THR A 462 -18.93 19.69 17.68
CA THR A 462 -18.66 21.09 17.35
C THR A 462 -19.48 21.51 16.13
N GLU A 463 -19.72 22.82 15.99
CA GLU A 463 -20.43 23.36 14.83
C GLU A 463 -19.65 23.08 13.52
N VAL A 464 -20.32 22.42 12.57
CA VAL A 464 -19.79 22.15 11.23
C VAL A 464 -20.36 23.17 10.25
N ALA A 465 -19.50 24.04 9.74
CA ALA A 465 -19.89 25.05 8.75
C ALA A 465 -20.31 24.42 7.41
N THR A 466 -21.04 25.19 6.60
CA THR A 466 -21.38 24.84 5.22
C THR A 466 -20.58 25.69 4.23
N ASP A 467 -20.43 25.18 3.01
CA ASP A 467 -19.98 25.95 1.85
C ASP A 467 -21.18 26.14 0.92
N GLY A 468 -21.75 27.34 0.93
CA GLY A 468 -23.11 27.55 0.44
C GLY A 468 -24.11 26.72 1.25
N GLU A 469 -24.76 25.75 0.58
CA GLU A 469 -25.86 24.96 1.15
C GLU A 469 -25.43 23.57 1.63
N ILE A 470 -24.17 23.18 1.43
CA ILE A 470 -23.71 21.80 1.69
C ILE A 470 -22.58 21.73 2.71
N VAL A 471 -22.54 20.62 3.44
CA VAL A 471 -21.34 20.21 4.19
C VAL A 471 -20.33 19.64 3.21
N THR A 472 -19.08 20.05 3.32
CA THR A 472 -17.99 19.62 2.42
C THR A 472 -16.89 18.94 3.22
N GLN A 473 -16.03 18.18 2.54
CA GLN A 473 -14.82 17.62 3.14
C GLN A 473 -13.95 18.72 3.78
N ARG A 474 -13.91 19.91 3.18
CA ARG A 474 -13.16 21.06 3.73
C ARG A 474 -13.75 21.49 5.07
N THR A 475 -15.04 21.81 5.12
CA THR A 475 -15.68 22.30 6.35
C THR A 475 -15.68 21.24 7.46
N LEU A 476 -15.79 19.97 7.09
CA LEU A 476 -15.67 18.86 8.04
C LEU A 476 -14.23 18.69 8.56
N THR A 477 -13.23 18.82 7.69
CA THR A 477 -11.82 18.79 8.10
C THR A 477 -11.49 19.94 9.05
N ASP A 478 -12.03 21.13 8.81
CA ASP A 478 -11.84 22.29 9.69
C ASP A 478 -12.49 22.06 11.06
N ALA A 479 -13.67 21.44 11.12
CA ALA A 479 -14.32 21.05 12.37
C ALA A 479 -13.50 20.00 13.14
N LEU A 480 -13.04 18.94 12.46
CA LEU A 480 -12.17 17.92 13.05
C LEU A 480 -10.84 18.50 13.54
N ARG A 481 -10.28 19.48 12.84
CA ARG A 481 -9.07 20.19 13.28
C ARG A 481 -9.31 21.03 14.54
N LYS A 482 -10.49 21.65 14.69
CA LYS A 482 -10.86 22.35 15.93
C LYS A 482 -10.90 21.38 17.12
N ILE A 483 -11.47 20.20 16.92
CA ILE A 483 -11.52 19.15 17.96
C ILE A 483 -10.11 18.67 18.29
N LEU A 484 -9.30 18.38 17.26
CA LEU A 484 -7.89 17.98 17.43
C LEU A 484 -7.11 18.99 18.28
N ASN A 485 -7.28 20.28 18.03
CA ASN A 485 -6.60 21.34 18.77
C ASN A 485 -7.14 21.53 20.20
N ARG A 486 -8.42 21.21 20.46
CA ARG A 486 -9.10 21.43 21.73
C ARG A 486 -9.00 20.23 22.68
N GLU A 487 -9.18 19.04 22.15
CA GLU A 487 -9.40 17.78 22.90
C GLU A 487 -8.38 16.69 22.54
N GLY A 488 -7.60 16.88 21.48
CA GLY A 488 -6.53 15.97 21.08
C GLY A 488 -6.92 14.94 20.02
N ALA A 489 -5.95 14.11 19.65
CA ALA A 489 -6.04 13.19 18.52
C ALA A 489 -7.09 12.08 18.71
N GLN A 490 -7.26 11.59 19.94
CA GLN A 490 -8.24 10.55 20.26
C GLN A 490 -9.67 11.02 19.94
N GLU A 491 -10.10 12.14 20.50
CA GLU A 491 -11.47 12.65 20.31
C GLU A 491 -11.72 13.02 18.83
N ALA A 492 -10.72 13.60 18.15
CA ALA A 492 -10.85 13.90 16.72
C ALA A 492 -11.07 12.65 15.86
N LEU A 493 -10.39 11.55 16.17
CA LEU A 493 -10.57 10.26 15.50
C LEU A 493 -11.93 9.63 15.82
N GLU A 494 -12.38 9.70 17.08
CA GLU A 494 -13.69 9.22 17.50
C GLU A 494 -14.82 9.99 16.80
N ALA A 495 -14.74 11.32 16.77
CA ALA A 495 -15.67 12.16 16.02
C ALA A 495 -15.70 11.79 14.54
N SER A 496 -14.52 11.65 13.91
CA SER A 496 -14.42 11.24 12.51
C SER A 496 -15.06 9.87 12.26
N GLN A 497 -14.85 8.90 13.14
CA GLN A 497 -15.47 7.57 13.05
C GLN A 497 -17.00 7.65 13.17
N ARG A 498 -17.54 8.39 14.14
CA ARG A 498 -19.00 8.58 14.30
C ARG A 498 -19.62 9.17 13.03
N LEU A 499 -19.01 10.22 12.51
CA LEU A 499 -19.40 10.88 11.26
C LEU A 499 -19.32 9.92 10.06
N MET A 500 -18.24 9.14 9.95
CA MET A 500 -18.05 8.20 8.86
C MET A 500 -19.15 7.13 8.83
N TRP A 501 -19.46 6.53 9.98
CA TRP A 501 -20.51 5.51 10.06
C TRP A 501 -21.90 6.06 9.79
N ARG A 502 -22.20 7.28 10.28
CA ARG A 502 -23.46 7.95 9.94
C ARG A 502 -23.53 8.25 8.45
N GLY A 503 -22.46 8.75 7.86
CA GLY A 503 -22.34 9.00 6.44
C GLY A 503 -22.64 7.77 5.59
N PHE A 504 -22.04 6.62 5.90
CA PHE A 504 -22.31 5.38 5.19
C PHE A 504 -23.79 4.94 5.28
N ARG A 505 -24.41 5.09 6.46
CA ARG A 505 -25.83 4.78 6.63
C ARG A 505 -26.71 5.67 5.77
N VAL A 506 -26.50 6.99 5.80
CA VAL A 506 -27.29 7.93 5.00
C VAL A 506 -27.07 7.69 3.51
N ALA A 507 -25.84 7.40 3.09
CA ALA A 507 -25.55 7.08 1.70
C ALA A 507 -26.32 5.83 1.24
N HIS A 508 -26.38 4.78 2.07
CA HIS A 508 -27.19 3.59 1.80
C HIS A 508 -28.69 3.91 1.72
N GLU A 509 -29.23 4.60 2.73
CA GLU A 509 -30.65 5.00 2.81
C GLU A 509 -31.06 5.90 1.61
N SER A 510 -30.13 6.68 1.08
CA SER A 510 -30.39 7.58 -0.05
C SER A 510 -30.76 6.86 -1.34
N GLY A 511 -30.29 5.62 -1.56
CA GLY A 511 -30.44 4.92 -2.84
C GLY A 511 -29.80 5.65 -4.02
N ALA A 512 -28.85 6.56 -3.76
CA ALA A 512 -28.25 7.38 -4.81
C ALA A 512 -27.50 6.52 -5.84
N SER A 513 -27.83 6.73 -7.10
CA SER A 513 -27.24 6.06 -8.26
C SER A 513 -26.89 7.07 -9.35
N MET A 514 -26.35 6.58 -10.46
CA MET A 514 -26.06 7.39 -11.65
C MET A 514 -27.12 7.11 -12.72
N SER A 515 -27.80 8.16 -13.17
CA SER A 515 -28.74 8.12 -14.28
C SER A 515 -28.07 7.55 -15.55
N PRO A 516 -28.73 6.61 -16.26
CA PRO A 516 -28.21 6.12 -17.55
C PRO A 516 -28.37 7.17 -18.66
N PHE A 517 -29.07 8.27 -18.38
CA PHE A 517 -29.28 9.43 -19.25
C PHE A 517 -28.62 10.68 -18.66
N LEU A 518 -27.51 10.53 -17.93
CA LEU A 518 -26.87 11.58 -17.14
C LEU A 518 -26.83 12.95 -17.85
N GLY A 519 -27.51 13.93 -17.27
CA GLY A 519 -27.57 15.32 -17.73
C GLY A 519 -28.51 15.56 -18.91
N ALA A 520 -29.29 14.57 -19.35
CA ALA A 520 -30.23 14.70 -20.48
C ALA A 520 -31.44 15.58 -20.15
N THR A 521 -31.77 15.77 -18.88
CA THR A 521 -32.89 16.64 -18.48
C THR A 521 -32.50 18.13 -18.44
N LEU A 522 -31.22 18.44 -18.61
CA LEU A 522 -30.67 19.79 -18.45
C LEU A 522 -30.22 20.37 -19.80
N ALA A 523 -30.48 21.66 -20.00
CA ALA A 523 -30.02 22.39 -21.18
C ALA A 523 -28.51 22.62 -21.10
N ARG A 524 -27.76 21.94 -21.96
CA ARG A 524 -26.31 22.13 -22.13
C ARG A 524 -26.02 23.34 -23.04
N PRO A 525 -24.84 23.96 -22.91
CA PRO A 525 -24.31 24.86 -23.93
C PRO A 525 -24.39 24.23 -25.33
N PRO A 526 -24.66 25.01 -26.39
CA PRO A 526 -24.77 24.49 -27.74
C PRO A 526 -23.40 24.05 -28.28
N GLU A 527 -23.37 22.95 -29.03
CA GLU A 527 -22.15 22.47 -29.68
C GLU A 527 -21.69 23.41 -30.79
N PRO A 528 -20.37 23.54 -31.04
CA PRO A 528 -19.85 24.31 -32.16
C PRO A 528 -20.31 23.76 -33.52
N GLU A 529 -20.64 24.64 -34.46
CA GLU A 529 -21.04 24.24 -35.83
C GLU A 529 -19.86 23.77 -36.70
N GLY A 530 -18.61 23.99 -36.27
CA GLY A 530 -17.40 23.72 -37.05
C GLY A 530 -16.36 22.88 -36.32
N ASP A 531 -15.32 22.48 -37.05
CA ASP A 531 -14.27 21.58 -36.58
C ASP A 531 -12.96 22.27 -36.20
N ARG A 532 -13.02 23.58 -35.93
CA ARG A 532 -11.82 24.31 -35.52
C ARG A 532 -11.44 23.90 -34.10
N PRO A 533 -10.18 23.49 -33.84
CA PRO A 533 -9.74 23.11 -32.51
C PRO A 533 -10.08 24.15 -31.44
N GLU A 534 -9.86 25.44 -31.72
CA GLU A 534 -10.10 26.50 -30.74
C GLU A 534 -11.56 26.58 -30.27
N GLN A 535 -12.52 26.23 -31.14
CA GLN A 535 -13.95 26.21 -30.78
C GLN A 535 -14.29 25.05 -29.85
N TRP A 536 -13.66 23.90 -30.04
CA TRP A 536 -13.88 22.72 -29.20
C TRP A 536 -13.22 22.85 -27.82
N ASP A 537 -12.08 23.53 -27.72
CA ASP A 537 -11.50 23.87 -26.41
C ASP A 537 -12.38 24.86 -25.65
N ALA A 538 -12.87 25.91 -26.32
CA ALA A 538 -13.80 26.88 -25.73
C ALA A 538 -15.10 26.19 -25.26
N TYR A 539 -15.67 25.31 -26.07
CA TYR A 539 -16.85 24.54 -25.71
C TYR A 539 -16.60 23.62 -24.50
N ALA A 540 -15.45 22.96 -24.42
CA ALA A 540 -15.09 22.15 -23.26
C ALA A 540 -14.98 22.99 -21.97
N GLU A 541 -14.47 24.23 -22.06
CA GLU A 541 -14.48 25.18 -20.95
C GLU A 541 -15.90 25.65 -20.56
N GLU A 542 -16.78 25.88 -21.53
CA GLU A 542 -18.19 26.22 -21.27
C GLU A 542 -18.92 25.07 -20.56
N ILE A 543 -18.72 23.82 -21.01
CA ILE A 543 -19.28 22.64 -20.36
C ILE A 543 -18.72 22.47 -18.94
N LEU A 544 -17.44 22.75 -18.73
CA LEU A 544 -16.83 22.76 -17.40
C LEU A 544 -17.50 23.79 -16.47
N GLY A 545 -17.68 25.01 -16.95
CA GLY A 545 -18.37 26.08 -16.22
C GLY A 545 -19.82 25.73 -15.91
N TRP A 546 -20.53 25.17 -16.89
CA TRP A 546 -21.90 24.67 -16.75
C TRP A 546 -22.00 23.53 -15.72
N MET A 547 -21.11 22.54 -15.78
CA MET A 547 -21.10 21.45 -14.80
C MET A 547 -20.84 21.98 -13.40
N ASN A 548 -19.92 22.95 -13.27
CA ASN A 548 -19.60 23.60 -11.99
C ASN A 548 -20.71 24.51 -11.47
N SER A 549 -21.71 24.92 -12.27
CA SER A 549 -22.84 25.73 -11.82
C SER A 549 -24.03 24.90 -11.34
N GLN A 550 -24.05 23.58 -11.61
CA GLN A 550 -25.15 22.71 -11.22
C GLN A 550 -25.22 22.58 -9.69
N ARG A 551 -26.33 23.01 -9.08
CA ARG A 551 -26.60 22.93 -7.63
C ARG A 551 -27.89 22.19 -7.27
N ALA A 552 -28.60 21.63 -8.26
CA ALA A 552 -29.82 20.86 -8.05
C ALA A 552 -29.50 19.48 -7.44
N PHE A 553 -28.99 19.46 -6.20
CA PHE A 553 -28.48 18.25 -5.56
C PHE A 553 -29.54 17.17 -5.33
N THR A 554 -30.81 17.58 -5.19
CA THR A 554 -31.95 16.68 -4.96
C THR A 554 -32.53 16.07 -6.23
N ASP A 555 -32.18 16.59 -7.41
CA ASP A 555 -32.57 16.01 -8.69
C ASP A 555 -31.99 14.59 -8.84
N ASN A 556 -32.66 13.71 -9.58
CA ASN A 556 -32.23 12.32 -9.77
C ASN A 556 -31.29 12.12 -10.97
N ASP A 557 -31.21 13.10 -11.87
CA ASP A 557 -30.36 13.03 -13.04
C ASP A 557 -28.90 13.37 -12.68
N LEU A 558 -28.59 14.66 -12.51
CA LEU A 558 -27.22 15.11 -12.18
C LEU A 558 -27.00 15.35 -10.68
N GLY A 559 -28.06 15.41 -9.89
CA GLY A 559 -28.00 15.78 -8.47
C GLY A 559 -26.99 14.98 -7.64
N PRO A 560 -27.00 13.63 -7.65
CA PRO A 560 -26.05 12.83 -6.87
C PRO A 560 -24.60 13.04 -7.30
N VAL A 561 -24.35 13.13 -8.62
CA VAL A 561 -23.01 13.37 -9.17
C VAL A 561 -22.53 14.77 -8.80
N SER A 562 -23.38 15.78 -8.94
CA SER A 562 -23.10 17.16 -8.54
C SER A 562 -22.79 17.25 -7.05
N LEU A 563 -23.64 16.68 -6.18
CA LEU A 563 -23.42 16.68 -4.73
C LEU A 563 -22.11 16.01 -4.35
N MET A 564 -21.79 14.87 -4.96
CA MET A 564 -20.53 14.16 -4.74
C MET A 564 -19.30 14.99 -5.12
N LEU A 565 -19.37 15.76 -6.20
CA LEU A 565 -18.27 16.63 -6.65
C LEU A 565 -18.13 17.86 -5.75
N HIS A 566 -19.22 18.58 -5.49
CA HIS A 566 -19.21 19.81 -4.71
C HIS A 566 -18.91 19.57 -3.22
N SER A 567 -19.33 18.43 -2.67
CA SER A 567 -18.97 18.05 -1.29
C SER A 567 -17.51 17.61 -1.13
N GLY A 568 -16.80 17.33 -2.23
CA GLY A 568 -15.47 16.74 -2.19
C GLY A 568 -15.47 15.25 -1.79
N ALA A 569 -16.62 14.57 -1.86
CA ALA A 569 -16.73 13.15 -1.58
C ALA A 569 -15.87 12.30 -2.53
N ARG A 570 -16.00 12.54 -3.85
CA ARG A 570 -15.17 11.90 -4.87
C ARG A 570 -15.31 12.62 -6.22
N GLY A 571 -14.28 12.53 -7.06
CA GLY A 571 -14.33 12.96 -8.45
C GLY A 571 -13.64 14.30 -8.71
N ASN A 572 -13.54 14.64 -9.99
CA ASN A 572 -12.97 15.89 -10.47
C ASN A 572 -13.97 16.50 -11.44
N ILE A 573 -14.30 17.78 -11.25
CA ILE A 573 -15.28 18.50 -12.06
C ILE A 573 -14.95 18.46 -13.56
N TYR A 574 -13.66 18.48 -13.92
CA TYR A 574 -13.19 18.33 -15.30
C TYR A 574 -13.52 16.95 -15.89
N ARG A 575 -13.33 15.88 -15.12
CA ARG A 575 -13.70 14.53 -15.57
C ARG A 575 -15.22 14.34 -15.62
N ALA A 576 -15.95 15.01 -14.73
CA ALA A 576 -17.40 14.98 -14.74
C ALA A 576 -17.99 15.73 -15.95
N ALA A 577 -17.41 16.89 -16.32
CA ALA A 577 -17.74 17.58 -17.56
C ALA A 577 -17.57 16.67 -18.79
N GLN A 578 -16.49 15.86 -18.82
CA GLN A 578 -16.25 14.85 -19.86
C GLN A 578 -17.22 13.67 -19.85
N LEU A 579 -17.98 13.45 -18.77
CA LEU A 579 -19.07 12.46 -18.80
C LEU A 579 -20.22 12.95 -19.67
N VAL A 580 -20.51 14.25 -19.62
CA VAL A 580 -21.73 14.87 -20.17
C VAL A 580 -21.45 15.82 -21.34
N GLY A 581 -20.21 15.93 -21.80
CA GLY A 581 -19.82 16.77 -22.93
C GLY A 581 -18.41 16.46 -23.45
N ALA A 582 -17.97 17.25 -24.44
CA ALA A 582 -16.75 17.03 -25.21
C ALA A 582 -15.47 17.08 -24.36
N PHE A 583 -14.41 16.41 -24.83
CA PHE A 583 -13.08 16.47 -24.18
C PHE A 583 -12.27 17.71 -24.56
N GLY A 584 -12.66 18.41 -25.63
CA GLY A 584 -11.83 19.43 -26.27
C GLY A 584 -10.83 18.78 -27.22
N ASN A 585 -9.60 19.30 -27.29
CA ASN A 585 -8.59 18.77 -28.20
C ASN A 585 -7.54 17.88 -27.54
N VAL A 586 -7.03 16.93 -28.31
CA VAL A 586 -5.86 16.12 -27.93
C VAL A 586 -4.81 16.17 -29.02
N VAL A 587 -3.55 15.91 -28.64
CA VAL A 587 -2.45 15.78 -29.58
C VAL A 587 -2.24 14.31 -29.91
N ASP A 588 -2.40 13.95 -31.19
CA ASP A 588 -2.23 12.58 -31.67
C ASP A 588 -0.75 12.14 -31.76
N VAL A 589 -0.53 10.88 -32.17
CA VAL A 589 0.83 10.33 -32.37
C VAL A 589 1.63 11.06 -33.46
N HIS A 590 0.97 11.80 -34.35
CA HIS A 590 1.57 12.59 -35.42
C HIS A 590 1.74 14.07 -35.04
N LYS A 591 1.55 14.42 -33.76
CA LYS A 591 1.63 15.79 -33.23
C LYS A 591 0.57 16.73 -33.81
N ARG A 592 -0.56 16.21 -34.29
CA ARG A 592 -1.69 17.01 -34.78
C ARG A 592 -2.71 17.20 -33.67
N LEU A 593 -3.31 18.39 -33.63
CA LEU A 593 -4.47 18.66 -32.77
C LEU A 593 -5.70 18.00 -33.38
N VAL A 594 -6.38 17.18 -32.58
CA VAL A 594 -7.58 16.45 -32.98
C VAL A 594 -8.71 16.81 -31.99
N PRO A 595 -9.82 17.39 -32.47
CA PRO A 595 -10.98 17.66 -31.63
C PRO A 595 -11.70 16.35 -31.28
N ILE A 596 -11.98 16.17 -30.00
CA ILE A 596 -12.73 15.05 -29.45
C ILE A 596 -14.11 15.58 -29.06
N ARG A 597 -15.09 15.30 -29.93
CA ARG A 597 -16.42 15.91 -29.93
C ARG A 597 -17.34 15.24 -28.93
N HIS A 598 -17.13 13.96 -28.68
CA HIS A 598 -18.01 13.15 -27.84
C HIS A 598 -17.50 13.02 -26.40
N GLY A 599 -18.43 13.01 -25.45
CA GLY A 599 -18.17 12.64 -24.06
C GLY A 599 -18.27 11.13 -23.83
N TRP A 600 -18.09 10.70 -22.58
CA TRP A 600 -18.27 9.28 -22.23
C TRP A 600 -19.72 8.81 -22.36
N ARG A 601 -20.70 9.71 -22.25
CA ARG A 601 -22.13 9.39 -22.38
C ARG A 601 -22.54 9.11 -23.83
N GLU A 602 -22.00 9.88 -24.76
CA GLU A 602 -22.21 9.71 -26.20
C GLU A 602 -21.39 8.54 -26.77
N GLY A 603 -20.20 8.30 -26.20
CA GLY A 603 -19.26 7.31 -26.70
C GLY A 603 -18.35 7.88 -27.78
N LEU A 604 -17.07 7.49 -27.74
CA LEU A 604 -16.05 8.02 -28.65
C LEU A 604 -16.05 7.27 -29.99
N THR A 605 -15.71 7.97 -31.07
CA THR A 605 -15.46 7.33 -32.37
C THR A 605 -14.12 6.58 -32.39
N PRO A 606 -13.88 5.66 -33.34
CA PRO A 606 -12.58 4.99 -33.48
C PRO A 606 -11.40 5.98 -33.63
N GLU A 607 -11.61 7.07 -34.35
CA GLU A 607 -10.59 8.12 -34.59
C GLU A 607 -10.27 8.88 -33.29
N GLU A 608 -11.29 9.23 -32.52
CA GLU A 608 -11.16 9.90 -31.23
C GLU A 608 -10.43 9.00 -30.21
N VAL A 609 -10.76 7.71 -30.19
CA VAL A 609 -10.04 6.74 -29.35
C VAL A 609 -8.58 6.67 -29.76
N PHE A 610 -8.28 6.52 -31.06
CA PHE A 610 -6.92 6.41 -31.56
C PHE A 610 -6.08 7.65 -31.23
N ALA A 611 -6.63 8.85 -31.41
CA ALA A 611 -5.96 10.10 -31.08
C ALA A 611 -5.55 10.18 -29.59
N ARG A 612 -6.36 9.62 -28.68
CA ARG A 612 -6.11 9.65 -27.23
C ARG A 612 -5.09 8.63 -26.72
N VAL A 613 -4.77 7.59 -27.51
CA VAL A 613 -3.82 6.53 -27.10
C VAL A 613 -2.44 7.12 -26.82
N ALA A 614 -1.99 8.09 -27.63
CA ALA A 614 -0.67 8.70 -27.52
C ALA A 614 -0.44 9.35 -26.14
N GLY A 615 -1.36 10.25 -25.75
CA GLY A 615 -1.31 10.95 -24.47
C GLY A 615 -1.44 10.00 -23.28
N SER A 616 -2.30 8.99 -23.39
CA SER A 616 -2.51 8.00 -22.33
C SER A 616 -1.24 7.18 -22.05
N ARG A 617 -0.56 6.68 -23.10
CA ARG A 617 0.70 5.94 -22.96
C ARG A 617 1.82 6.80 -22.39
N ARG A 618 1.93 8.06 -22.84
CA ARG A 618 2.91 9.02 -22.30
C ARG A 618 2.67 9.27 -20.81
N GLY A 619 1.42 9.49 -20.40
CA GLY A 619 1.05 9.70 -19.00
C GLY A 619 1.44 8.52 -18.09
N ILE A 620 1.25 7.28 -18.56
CA ILE A 620 1.68 6.07 -17.83
C ILE A 620 3.20 6.03 -17.69
N ALA A 621 3.95 6.29 -18.77
CA ALA A 621 5.41 6.29 -18.73
C ALA A 621 5.97 7.36 -17.77
N GLU A 622 5.40 8.58 -17.79
CA GLU A 622 5.77 9.66 -16.86
C GLU A 622 5.49 9.28 -15.40
N ALA A 623 4.36 8.63 -15.12
CA ALA A 623 4.02 8.19 -13.77
C ALA A 623 5.03 7.16 -13.23
N VAL A 624 5.47 6.20 -14.06
CA VAL A 624 6.51 5.23 -13.70
C VAL A 624 7.83 5.92 -13.38
N LEU A 625 8.30 6.83 -14.24
CA LEU A 625 9.55 7.56 -14.03
C LEU A 625 9.54 8.44 -12.76
N ARG A 626 8.39 9.08 -12.47
CA ARG A 626 8.20 9.85 -11.23
C ARG A 626 8.28 8.95 -9.99
N SER A 627 7.65 7.78 -10.04
CA SER A 627 7.68 6.79 -8.97
C SER A 627 9.11 6.28 -8.69
N GLU A 628 9.88 5.96 -9.74
CA GLU A 628 11.28 5.57 -9.58
C GLU A 628 12.14 6.68 -8.97
N THR A 629 11.94 7.92 -9.44
CA THR A 629 12.68 9.09 -8.93
C THR A 629 12.36 9.35 -7.46
N LEU A 630 11.09 9.29 -7.07
CA LEU A 630 10.66 9.45 -5.69
C LEU A 630 11.23 8.34 -4.80
N SER A 631 11.17 7.08 -5.25
CA SER A 631 11.78 5.93 -4.56
C SER A 631 13.26 6.13 -4.28
N ARG A 632 14.02 6.64 -5.26
CA ARG A 632 15.46 6.91 -5.14
C ARG A 632 15.73 8.01 -4.12
N ASN A 633 14.94 9.08 -4.14
CA ASN A 633 15.08 10.20 -3.20
C ASN A 633 14.80 9.79 -1.75
N ILE A 634 13.75 9.00 -1.51
CA ILE A 634 13.43 8.49 -0.16
C ILE A 634 14.60 7.66 0.38
N ARG A 635 15.13 6.73 -0.42
CA ARG A 635 16.29 5.91 -0.02
C ARG A 635 17.50 6.76 0.33
N ARG A 636 17.80 7.79 -0.47
CA ARG A 636 18.92 8.70 -0.21
C ARG A 636 18.74 9.47 1.10
N ASN A 637 17.53 9.93 1.39
CA ASN A 637 17.22 10.68 2.62
C ASN A 637 17.23 9.80 3.88
N ALA A 638 16.97 8.49 3.73
CA ALA A 638 17.01 7.52 4.82
C ALA A 638 18.44 7.15 5.28
N MET A 639 19.45 7.44 4.48
CA MET A 639 20.83 7.08 4.78
C MET A 639 21.33 7.82 6.04
N PRO A 640 22.15 7.17 6.89
CA PRO A 640 22.69 7.81 8.08
C PRO A 640 23.51 9.04 7.71
N THR A 641 23.52 10.08 8.55
CA THR A 641 24.30 11.31 8.35
C THR A 641 25.62 11.33 9.13
N GLY A 642 25.84 10.35 10.02
CA GLY A 642 27.02 10.26 10.87
C GLY A 642 28.35 10.14 10.12
N HIS A 643 29.45 10.37 10.83
CA HIS A 643 30.82 10.34 10.29
C HIS A 643 31.56 9.01 10.53
N GLY A 644 30.97 8.09 11.31
CA GLY A 644 31.49 6.75 11.54
C GLY A 644 31.69 5.96 10.25
N VAL A 645 32.57 4.95 10.30
CA VAL A 645 32.92 4.08 9.17
C VAL A 645 31.67 3.46 8.53
N LEU A 646 30.75 2.91 9.33
CA LEU A 646 29.53 2.25 8.85
C LEU A 646 28.59 3.26 8.19
N ALA A 647 28.40 4.44 8.78
CA ALA A 647 27.60 5.50 8.20
C ALA A 647 28.18 5.98 6.85
N ARG A 648 29.51 6.13 6.75
CA ARG A 648 30.17 6.46 5.48
C ARG A 648 30.04 5.35 4.45
N ALA A 649 30.21 4.09 4.86
CA ALA A 649 30.08 2.94 3.97
C ALA A 649 28.67 2.85 3.37
N ARG A 650 27.62 3.08 4.16
CA ARG A 650 26.22 3.05 3.72
C ARG A 650 25.86 4.12 2.68
N ARG A 651 26.62 5.22 2.65
CA ARG A 651 26.48 6.28 1.64
C ARG A 651 27.37 6.07 0.40
N ALA A 652 28.31 5.12 0.45
CA ALA A 652 29.27 4.91 -0.61
C ALA A 652 28.72 3.99 -1.71
N GLU A 653 29.08 4.27 -2.96
CA GLU A 653 28.84 3.38 -4.09
C GLU A 653 29.70 2.10 -3.98
N HIS A 654 30.90 2.22 -3.42
CA HIS A 654 31.85 1.13 -3.20
C HIS A 654 32.18 1.00 -1.69
N PRO A 655 31.31 0.37 -0.89
CA PRO A 655 31.50 0.29 0.55
C PRO A 655 32.78 -0.45 0.98
N GLY A 656 33.24 -1.44 0.20
CA GLY A 656 34.48 -2.16 0.50
C GLY A 656 35.72 -1.26 0.60
N VAL A 657 35.78 -0.20 -0.22
CA VAL A 657 36.86 0.81 -0.17
C VAL A 657 36.84 1.59 1.15
N VAL A 658 35.66 1.86 1.70
CA VAL A 658 35.52 2.56 2.97
C VAL A 658 36.05 1.69 4.11
N PHE A 659 35.66 0.41 4.14
CA PHE A 659 36.12 -0.53 5.16
C PHE A 659 37.62 -0.82 5.06
N ALA A 660 38.16 -1.02 3.84
CA ALA A 660 39.59 -1.26 3.65
C ALA A 660 40.44 -0.07 4.13
N ARG A 661 40.01 1.17 3.85
CA ARG A 661 40.68 2.38 4.37
C ARG A 661 40.57 2.53 5.88
N ALA A 662 39.45 2.10 6.48
CA ALA A 662 39.29 2.10 7.93
C ALA A 662 40.24 1.08 8.58
N ALA A 663 40.34 -0.12 8.01
CA ALA A 663 41.23 -1.18 8.44
C ALA A 663 42.72 -0.77 8.36
N ASP A 664 43.13 -0.14 7.25
CA ASP A 664 44.49 0.39 7.06
C ASP A 664 44.90 1.40 8.14
N ARG A 665 43.96 2.24 8.56
CA ARG A 665 44.19 3.30 9.54
C ARG A 665 43.98 2.87 10.98
N GLY A 666 43.51 1.65 11.23
CA GLY A 666 43.02 1.22 12.55
C GLY A 666 41.88 2.11 13.07
N GLU A 667 41.04 2.62 12.16
CA GLU A 667 39.92 3.48 12.53
C GLU A 667 38.86 2.67 13.29
N CYS A 668 38.30 3.26 14.35
CA CYS A 668 37.19 2.68 15.11
C CYS A 668 35.92 3.47 14.81
N ASP A 669 34.80 2.77 14.59
CA ASP A 669 33.48 3.39 14.54
C ASP A 669 32.89 3.44 15.96
N PRO A 670 32.62 4.63 16.51
CA PRO A 670 32.05 4.77 17.84
C PRO A 670 30.56 4.44 17.90
N LEU A 671 29.91 4.16 16.76
CA LEU A 671 28.47 3.86 16.65
C LEU A 671 27.63 4.96 17.34
N GLU A 672 27.91 6.22 17.02
CA GLU A 672 27.23 7.38 17.59
C GLU A 672 25.82 7.57 17.03
N ASP A 673 25.58 7.18 15.79
CA ASP A 673 24.27 7.30 15.17
C ASP A 673 23.39 6.08 15.47
N VAL A 674 22.12 6.34 15.80
CA VAL A 674 21.12 5.32 16.15
C VAL A 674 20.99 4.27 15.05
N SER A 675 21.11 4.68 13.78
CA SER A 675 21.02 3.77 12.65
C SER A 675 22.10 2.71 12.67
N SER A 676 23.36 3.11 12.83
CA SER A 676 24.50 2.20 12.94
C SER A 676 24.37 1.29 14.16
N ARG A 677 23.94 1.80 15.31
CA ARG A 677 23.72 1.00 16.53
C ARG A 677 22.68 -0.10 16.31
N LEU A 678 21.49 0.27 15.84
CA LEU A 678 20.41 -0.69 15.58
C LEU A 678 20.83 -1.70 14.51
N TRP A 679 21.56 -1.24 13.48
CA TRP A 679 22.01 -2.10 12.39
C TRP A 679 22.98 -3.19 12.86
N VAL A 680 23.86 -2.91 13.84
CA VAL A 680 24.74 -3.92 14.45
C VAL A 680 24.10 -4.74 15.57
N GLY A 681 22.86 -4.43 15.95
CA GLY A 681 22.11 -5.12 17.01
C GLY A 681 22.27 -4.53 18.41
N LEU A 682 22.79 -3.30 18.53
CA LEU A 682 22.78 -2.53 19.79
C LEU A 682 21.45 -1.75 19.94
N GLY A 683 21.15 -1.32 21.17
CA GLY A 683 20.00 -0.47 21.45
C GLY A 683 20.16 0.96 20.92
N ALA A 684 19.05 1.69 20.77
CA ALA A 684 19.06 3.06 20.25
C ALA A 684 19.79 4.05 21.16
N THR A 685 19.81 3.82 22.47
CA THR A 685 20.54 4.63 23.45
C THR A 685 21.83 3.94 23.89
N ARG A 686 22.83 4.73 24.28
CA ARG A 686 24.03 4.27 24.99
C ARG A 686 23.73 4.00 26.45
#